data_AF-A0A9P5XN71-F1
#
_entry.id   AF-A0A9P5XN71-F1
#
_cell.length_a   1.000
_cell.length_b   1.000
_cell.length_c   1.000
_cell.angle_alpha   90.00
_cell.angle_beta   90.00
_cell.angle_gamma   90.00
#
_symmetry.space_group_name_H-M   'P 1'
#
loop_
_entity.id
_entity.type
_entity.pdbx_description
1 polymer ?
#
loop_
_entity_poly.entity_id
_entity_poly.type
_entity_poly.pdbx_seq_one_letter_code
_entity_poly.pdbx_strand_id
1 'polypeptide(L)'
;MATGPSGLGTEIVSVVNKLQDVFATVGQSGSSIDLPQICVLGSQSSGKSSVLENIVGRDFLPRGTGIVTRRPLVLQLINRPAGSSSGPQINGIDKSNDKNANPDEWGEFLHLPGEKFFDFNKIREEIVRDTEAKTGKNAGISPLPINLRIFSPNVLTLTLVDLPGLTKVPVGDQPRDIEKQIRDMLLKYISKPACIILAVTAANTDLANSDGLKLAREVDPEGTRTIGVLTKVDLMDKGTDVVDILAGRIIPLRLGYVPVVNRGQRDIETNKPISVALEFERDYFENHQSYKSKAQFCGTPFLARKLNMILMHHIRATIPDIKARISQQLAKFSAELQSLGGAQGDSSSNIVLSVITEFTSDFRTTIDGNTNDLSLNELSGGARISFVFHELFNNGVKNIDPFDQVKDGDIRTMLYNSSGSTPALFVGTAAFEVIVKQQIKRLEEPSLKCCQLVYDELIRILGQLLGKIQAFRRYPALRERFNSVVVNFFKKSMTPTTKLVSDLVSMQACYINTTHPDFISGHKATAIVTERLNASKPQPGPNDPKTQRSQVNNNKDLDVDPKREEQSFFGSFFSAAKKTVDKQQPKKSVMEAPPPVIRPQTALSERETMETEVIKLLIHSYFNIVKREMIDMVPKAISLTLVNHSKDDLQRELLQELYKADVLDELLKESEYVISRRKEVVSMVQALNKAEEYVII
;
A
#
# COMPACT_ATOMS: atom_id res chain seq x y z
N MET A 1 7.02 -12.76 -66.67
CA MET A 1 5.86 -12.53 -65.78
C MET A 1 5.89 -13.60 -64.70
N ALA A 2 6.32 -13.22 -63.49
CA ALA A 2 6.21 -14.04 -62.29
C ALA A 2 5.83 -13.10 -61.16
N THR A 3 4.57 -13.16 -60.73
CA THR A 3 4.03 -12.38 -59.62
C THR A 3 4.63 -12.91 -58.31
N GLY A 4 5.63 -12.21 -57.79
CA GLY A 4 6.34 -12.58 -56.57
C GLY A 4 5.54 -12.31 -55.28
N PRO A 5 5.94 -12.89 -54.14
CA PRO A 5 5.26 -12.80 -52.84
C PRO A 5 5.49 -11.44 -52.14
N SER A 6 5.60 -10.35 -52.89
CA SER A 6 6.09 -9.04 -52.42
C SER A 6 5.06 -8.18 -51.68
N GLY A 7 3.76 -8.50 -51.73
CA GLY A 7 2.71 -7.71 -51.07
C GLY A 7 2.67 -7.91 -49.54
N LEU A 8 2.54 -9.16 -49.11
CA LEU A 8 2.31 -9.51 -47.70
C LEU A 8 3.48 -9.10 -46.77
N GLY A 9 4.70 -9.04 -47.31
CA GLY A 9 5.89 -8.64 -46.56
C GLY A 9 5.88 -7.16 -46.17
N THR A 10 5.45 -6.30 -47.10
CA THR A 10 5.40 -4.85 -46.88
C THR A 10 4.33 -4.44 -45.87
N GLU A 11 3.20 -5.16 -45.84
CA GLU A 11 2.09 -4.91 -44.90
C GLU A 11 2.50 -5.19 -43.46
N ILE A 12 3.16 -6.32 -43.20
CA ILE A 12 3.59 -6.74 -41.85
C ILE A 12 4.63 -5.78 -41.26
N VAL A 13 5.59 -5.30 -42.06
CA VAL A 13 6.57 -4.32 -41.57
C VAL A 13 5.89 -2.97 -41.32
N SER A 14 4.91 -2.58 -42.14
CA SER A 14 4.10 -1.39 -41.87
C SER A 14 3.32 -1.50 -40.56
N VAL A 15 2.82 -2.68 -40.19
CA VAL A 15 2.14 -2.91 -38.89
C VAL A 15 3.11 -2.68 -37.74
N VAL A 16 4.32 -3.25 -37.79
CA VAL A 16 5.34 -3.05 -36.74
C VAL A 16 5.73 -1.58 -36.62
N ASN A 17 5.83 -0.86 -37.73
CA ASN A 17 6.14 0.58 -37.71
C ASN A 17 5.02 1.40 -37.06
N LYS A 18 3.75 1.11 -37.40
CA LYS A 18 2.59 1.75 -36.76
C LYS A 18 2.54 1.46 -35.25
N LEU A 19 2.87 0.23 -34.84
CA LEU A 19 2.97 -0.13 -33.42
C LEU A 19 4.09 0.66 -32.72
N GLN A 20 5.28 0.74 -33.31
CA GLN A 20 6.39 1.54 -32.78
C GLN A 20 5.97 3.01 -32.54
N ASP A 21 5.20 3.58 -33.46
CA ASP A 21 4.74 4.98 -33.37
C ASP A 21 3.70 5.19 -32.26
N VAL A 22 2.76 4.27 -32.13
CA VAL A 22 1.77 4.29 -31.05
C VAL A 22 2.47 4.23 -29.70
N PHE A 23 3.45 3.33 -29.52
CA PHE A 23 4.18 3.21 -28.26
C PHE A 23 5.16 4.36 -28.01
N ALA A 24 5.74 4.96 -29.05
CA ALA A 24 6.58 6.16 -28.92
C ALA A 24 5.77 7.39 -28.45
N THR A 25 4.53 7.53 -28.93
CA THR A 25 3.64 8.64 -28.58
C THR A 25 3.16 8.58 -27.12
N VAL A 26 3.02 7.36 -26.57
CA VAL A 26 2.56 7.13 -25.19
C VAL A 26 3.66 7.36 -24.14
N GLY A 27 4.91 7.54 -24.59
CA GLY A 27 6.05 7.78 -23.70
C GLY A 27 6.52 6.54 -22.94
N GLN A 28 7.53 6.73 -22.06
CA GLN A 28 8.26 5.65 -21.37
C GLN A 28 7.38 4.74 -20.47
N SER A 29 6.12 5.11 -20.23
CA SER A 29 5.16 4.33 -19.44
C SER A 29 4.59 3.11 -20.19
N GLY A 30 4.72 3.07 -21.52
CA GLY A 30 4.27 1.95 -22.38
C GLY A 30 5.36 0.92 -22.72
N SER A 31 6.53 0.98 -22.08
CA SER A 31 7.75 0.26 -22.47
C SER A 31 7.76 -1.27 -22.27
N SER A 32 6.59 -1.91 -22.19
CA SER A 32 6.44 -3.33 -21.86
C SER A 32 6.25 -4.25 -23.07
N ILE A 33 6.05 -3.69 -24.26
CA ILE A 33 5.86 -4.47 -25.47
C ILE A 33 7.16 -4.40 -26.29
N ASP A 34 7.86 -5.53 -26.32
CA ASP A 34 9.09 -5.68 -27.09
C ASP A 34 8.75 -5.93 -28.56
N LEU A 35 9.11 -4.97 -29.41
CA LEU A 35 8.90 -5.07 -30.84
C LEU A 35 10.13 -5.72 -31.51
N PRO A 36 9.91 -6.54 -32.55
CA PRO A 36 11.01 -7.18 -33.28
C PRO A 36 11.88 -6.13 -33.98
N GLN A 37 13.18 -6.24 -33.79
CA GLN A 37 14.17 -5.31 -34.34
C GLN A 37 15.51 -6.01 -34.57
N ILE A 38 16.32 -5.48 -35.50
CA ILE A 38 17.68 -5.96 -35.75
C ILE A 38 18.67 -5.01 -35.07
N CYS A 39 19.43 -5.50 -34.10
CA CYS A 39 20.47 -4.72 -33.42
C CYS A 39 21.84 -5.06 -33.99
N VAL A 40 22.59 -4.04 -34.42
CA VAL A 40 23.95 -4.19 -34.93
C VAL A 40 24.94 -4.15 -33.77
N LEU A 41 25.77 -5.19 -33.67
CA LEU A 41 26.74 -5.38 -32.61
C LEU A 41 28.14 -5.62 -33.21
N GLY A 42 29.17 -5.03 -32.63
CA GLY A 42 30.56 -5.28 -33.02
C GLY A 42 31.55 -4.36 -32.34
N SER A 43 32.83 -4.71 -32.40
CA SER A 43 33.91 -3.85 -31.89
C SER A 43 33.99 -2.52 -32.65
N GLN A 44 34.67 -1.55 -32.07
CA GLN A 44 35.05 -0.34 -32.81
C GLN A 44 35.82 -0.73 -34.09
N SER A 45 35.55 -0.04 -35.21
CA SER A 45 36.21 -0.29 -36.50
C SER A 45 35.98 -1.66 -37.16
N SER A 46 35.01 -2.45 -36.68
CA SER A 46 34.57 -3.70 -37.34
C SER A 46 33.79 -3.48 -38.65
N GLY A 47 33.45 -2.24 -38.99
CA GLY A 47 32.72 -1.90 -40.22
C GLY A 47 31.19 -1.82 -40.09
N LYS A 48 30.64 -1.74 -38.87
CA LYS A 48 29.19 -1.60 -38.59
C LYS A 48 28.51 -0.53 -39.45
N SER A 49 29.01 0.71 -39.37
CA SER A 49 28.45 1.85 -40.10
C SER A 49 28.56 1.66 -41.61
N SER A 50 29.66 1.07 -42.10
CA SER A 50 29.83 0.75 -43.52
C SER A 50 28.82 -0.28 -44.03
N VAL A 51 28.52 -1.31 -43.23
CA VAL A 51 27.47 -2.29 -43.57
C VAL A 51 26.10 -1.62 -43.64
N LEU A 52 25.77 -0.74 -42.70
CA LEU A 52 24.52 0.01 -42.70
C LEU A 52 24.41 0.94 -43.91
N GLU A 53 25.46 1.70 -44.22
CA GLU A 53 25.50 2.59 -45.39
C GLU A 53 25.37 1.81 -46.70
N ASN A 54 25.98 0.64 -46.82
CA ASN A 54 25.85 -0.21 -48.00
C ASN A 54 24.43 -0.80 -48.14
N ILE A 55 23.73 -1.09 -47.03
CA ILE A 55 22.32 -1.52 -47.07
C ILE A 55 21.40 -0.38 -47.52
N VAL A 56 21.69 0.85 -47.11
CA VAL A 56 20.90 2.04 -47.48
C VAL A 56 21.26 2.57 -48.87
N GLY A 57 22.50 2.37 -49.32
CA GLY A 57 23.02 2.90 -50.59
C GLY A 57 23.48 4.36 -50.52
N ARG A 58 23.50 4.99 -49.33
CA ARG A 58 23.87 6.40 -49.12
C ARG A 58 24.81 6.58 -47.93
N ASP A 59 25.61 7.64 -47.98
CA ASP A 59 26.56 8.03 -46.93
C ASP A 59 25.93 9.04 -45.96
N PHE A 60 25.37 8.58 -44.84
CA PHE A 60 24.65 9.45 -43.89
C PHE A 60 25.06 9.27 -42.43
N LEU A 61 25.83 8.22 -42.11
CA LEU A 61 26.33 8.03 -40.77
C LEU A 61 27.56 8.91 -40.54
N PRO A 62 27.77 9.43 -39.33
CA PRO A 62 28.98 10.16 -39.00
C PRO A 62 30.22 9.27 -39.19
N ARG A 63 31.36 9.88 -39.48
CA ARG A 63 32.66 9.21 -39.61
C ARG A 63 33.70 9.96 -38.77
N GLY A 64 34.58 9.24 -38.09
CA GLY A 64 35.64 9.84 -37.28
C GLY A 64 36.48 8.82 -36.53
N THR A 65 37.56 9.29 -35.92
CA THR A 65 38.38 8.50 -34.98
C THR A 65 37.73 8.47 -33.61
N GLY A 66 37.69 7.31 -32.94
CA GLY A 66 37.01 7.16 -31.65
C GLY A 66 35.62 6.52 -31.76
N ILE A 67 34.79 6.67 -30.72
CA ILE A 67 33.41 6.18 -30.71
C ILE A 67 32.55 7.13 -31.55
N VAL A 68 32.25 6.71 -32.77
CA VAL A 68 31.47 7.50 -33.73
C VAL A 68 29.98 7.50 -33.35
N THR A 69 29.41 6.33 -33.13
CA THR A 69 28.02 6.16 -32.65
C THR A 69 28.00 6.24 -31.12
N ARG A 70 27.64 7.40 -30.56
CA ARG A 70 27.57 7.65 -29.10
C ARG A 70 26.18 7.48 -28.49
N ARG A 71 25.16 7.31 -29.33
CA ARG A 71 23.76 7.08 -28.98
C ARG A 71 23.21 5.98 -29.89
N PRO A 72 22.31 5.11 -29.41
CA PRO A 72 21.61 4.18 -30.27
C PRO A 72 20.88 4.93 -31.40
N LEU A 73 21.06 4.51 -32.65
CA LEU A 73 20.33 5.06 -33.80
C LEU A 73 19.33 4.02 -34.28
N VAL A 74 18.05 4.30 -34.09
CA VAL A 74 16.95 3.49 -34.62
C VAL A 74 16.65 3.99 -36.03
N LEU A 75 17.05 3.20 -37.01
CA LEU A 75 16.93 3.46 -38.43
C LEU A 75 15.77 2.67 -39.02
N GLN A 76 14.75 3.37 -39.48
CA GLN A 76 13.59 2.80 -40.18
C GLN A 76 13.72 3.08 -41.68
N LEU A 77 14.03 2.04 -42.45
CA LEU A 77 14.03 2.09 -43.90
C LEU A 77 12.61 1.78 -44.39
N ILE A 78 12.07 2.62 -45.26
CA ILE A 78 10.73 2.45 -45.82
C ILE A 78 10.86 2.42 -47.34
N ASN A 79 10.58 1.26 -47.93
CA ASN A 79 10.46 1.16 -49.38
C ASN A 79 9.19 1.89 -49.81
N ARG A 80 9.35 2.89 -50.68
CA ARG A 80 8.23 3.52 -51.36
C ARG A 80 8.49 3.47 -52.86
N PRO A 81 7.59 2.91 -53.68
CA PRO A 81 7.75 2.90 -55.13
C PRO A 81 7.86 4.35 -55.63
N ALA A 82 8.78 4.59 -56.57
CA ALA A 82 8.96 5.90 -57.20
C ALA A 82 7.61 6.35 -57.76
N GLY A 83 7.13 7.52 -57.32
CA GLY A 83 5.84 8.03 -57.76
C GLY A 83 5.90 8.35 -59.25
N SER A 84 4.98 7.79 -60.04
CA SER A 84 4.77 8.15 -61.45
C SER A 84 4.12 9.54 -61.59
N SER A 85 4.64 10.54 -60.88
CA SER A 85 4.14 11.90 -60.86
C SER A 85 5.31 12.87 -60.91
N SER A 86 5.57 13.34 -62.12
CA SER A 86 6.19 14.64 -62.41
C SER A 86 5.44 15.74 -61.66
N GLY A 87 5.84 16.00 -60.41
CA GLY A 87 5.46 17.18 -59.64
C GLY A 87 6.40 18.36 -59.94
N PRO A 88 5.96 19.62 -59.76
CA PRO A 88 6.69 20.79 -60.23
C PRO A 88 8.03 20.90 -59.52
N GLN A 89 9.06 21.37 -60.23
CA GLN A 89 10.34 21.76 -59.64
C GLN A 89 10.10 22.61 -58.39
N ILE A 90 10.46 22.07 -57.23
CA ILE A 90 10.45 22.80 -55.97
C ILE A 90 11.71 23.67 -55.95
N ASN A 91 11.51 24.99 -55.88
CA ASN A 91 12.57 25.99 -55.81
C ASN A 91 13.61 25.64 -54.73
N GLY A 92 14.87 25.43 -55.13
CA GLY A 92 16.01 25.34 -54.20
C GLY A 92 17.02 24.21 -54.45
N ILE A 93 16.87 23.40 -55.49
CA ILE A 93 17.75 22.23 -55.75
C ILE A 93 19.14 22.65 -56.28
N ASP A 94 19.34 23.89 -56.75
CA ASP A 94 20.62 24.34 -57.33
C ASP A 94 21.71 24.73 -56.31
N LYS A 95 21.53 24.46 -55.01
CA LYS A 95 22.53 24.83 -53.97
C LYS A 95 22.85 23.72 -52.96
N SER A 96 22.76 22.44 -53.33
CA SER A 96 23.31 21.35 -52.51
C SER A 96 24.61 20.82 -53.11
N ASN A 97 25.65 20.65 -52.28
CA ASN A 97 26.96 20.07 -52.65
C ASN A 97 26.89 18.57 -53.03
N ASP A 98 25.71 17.97 -53.00
CA ASP A 98 25.49 16.56 -53.28
C ASP A 98 24.96 16.36 -54.70
N LYS A 99 25.81 15.86 -55.61
CA LYS A 99 25.44 15.54 -57.02
C LYS A 99 24.43 14.40 -57.15
N ASN A 100 24.01 13.84 -56.03
CA ASN A 100 23.34 12.56 -55.92
C ASN A 100 21.96 12.66 -55.22
N ALA A 101 21.50 13.87 -54.88
CA ALA A 101 20.20 14.12 -54.26
C ALA A 101 19.04 13.75 -55.21
N ASN A 102 18.09 12.95 -54.73
CA ASN A 102 16.94 12.47 -55.50
C ASN A 102 15.65 13.02 -54.85
N PRO A 103 14.72 13.66 -55.61
CA PRO A 103 13.42 14.08 -55.07
C PRO A 103 12.57 12.94 -54.49
N ASP A 104 12.83 11.69 -54.87
CA ASP A 104 12.12 10.51 -54.38
C ASP A 104 12.74 9.90 -53.09
N GLU A 105 13.84 10.44 -52.58
CA GLU A 105 14.53 9.97 -51.38
C GLU A 105 14.65 11.07 -50.32
N TRP A 106 14.19 10.82 -49.10
CA TRP A 106 14.34 11.76 -48.00
C TRP A 106 14.39 11.06 -46.63
N GLY A 107 14.95 11.77 -45.65
CA GLY A 107 14.92 11.40 -44.25
C GLY A 107 13.98 12.26 -43.41
N GLU A 108 13.40 11.70 -42.36
CA GLU A 108 12.61 12.43 -41.35
C GLU A 108 13.04 12.00 -39.94
N PHE A 109 13.23 12.96 -39.04
CA PHE A 109 13.56 12.69 -37.64
C PHE A 109 12.33 12.80 -36.76
N LEU A 110 12.22 11.94 -35.74
CA LEU A 110 11.09 12.01 -34.80
C LEU A 110 11.09 13.31 -33.98
N HIS A 111 12.26 13.86 -33.67
CA HIS A 111 12.39 15.11 -32.90
C HIS A 111 12.18 16.38 -33.73
N LEU A 112 12.08 16.26 -35.07
CA LEU A 112 11.76 17.33 -36.01
C LEU A 112 10.55 16.92 -36.87
N PRO A 113 9.34 16.87 -36.29
CA PRO A 113 8.16 16.35 -36.98
C PRO A 113 7.80 17.23 -38.19
N GLY A 114 7.74 16.63 -39.37
CA GLY A 114 7.32 17.28 -40.62
C GLY A 114 8.45 17.89 -41.46
N GLU A 115 9.69 17.89 -40.97
CA GLU A 115 10.85 18.35 -41.73
C GLU A 115 11.46 17.22 -42.57
N LYS A 116 11.55 17.44 -43.89
CA LYS A 116 12.08 16.45 -44.85
C LYS A 116 13.49 16.80 -45.29
N PHE A 117 14.42 15.89 -45.05
CA PHE A 117 15.83 16.02 -45.42
C PHE A 117 16.11 15.27 -46.71
N PHE A 118 16.26 15.98 -47.83
CA PHE A 118 16.63 15.38 -49.13
C PHE A 118 18.16 15.22 -49.31
N ASP A 119 18.94 15.97 -48.53
CA ASP A 119 20.41 15.91 -48.52
C ASP A 119 20.89 15.03 -47.37
N PHE A 120 21.51 13.88 -47.68
CA PHE A 120 21.99 12.93 -46.69
C PHE A 120 23.20 13.45 -45.90
N ASN A 121 23.90 14.49 -46.39
CA ASN A 121 24.92 15.16 -45.60
C ASN A 121 24.29 15.98 -44.47
N LYS A 122 23.13 16.61 -44.71
CA LYS A 122 22.38 17.31 -43.65
C LYS A 122 21.83 16.33 -42.61
N ILE A 123 21.40 15.13 -43.04
CA ILE A 123 21.02 14.05 -42.11
C ILE A 123 22.21 13.69 -41.21
N ARG A 124 23.42 13.57 -41.78
CA ARG A 124 24.64 13.30 -41.01
C ARG A 124 24.94 14.41 -40.00
N GLU A 125 24.90 15.67 -40.45
CA GLU A 125 25.14 16.83 -39.59
C GLU A 125 24.13 16.90 -38.45
N GLU A 126 22.86 16.59 -38.73
CA GLU A 126 21.79 16.56 -37.74
C GLU A 126 21.99 15.44 -36.70
N ILE A 127 22.42 14.24 -37.12
CA ILE A 127 22.77 13.15 -36.18
C ILE A 127 23.89 13.61 -35.23
N VAL A 128 24.92 14.29 -35.75
CA VAL A 128 26.03 14.81 -34.93
C VAL A 128 25.51 15.89 -33.98
N ARG A 129 24.72 16.84 -34.48
CA ARG A 129 24.15 17.94 -33.68
C ARG A 129 23.28 17.44 -32.53
N ASP A 130 22.35 16.51 -32.78
CA ASP A 130 21.48 15.96 -31.73
C ASP A 130 22.27 15.06 -30.76
N THR A 131 23.29 14.37 -31.24
CA THR A 131 24.21 13.62 -30.36
C THR A 131 24.94 14.56 -29.40
N GLU A 132 25.54 15.63 -29.91
CA GLU A 132 26.27 16.62 -29.09
C GLU A 132 25.35 17.38 -28.13
N ALA A 133 24.13 17.70 -28.56
CA ALA A 133 23.15 18.38 -27.71
C ALA A 133 22.80 17.60 -26.43
N LYS A 134 22.81 16.25 -26.50
CA LYS A 134 22.48 15.39 -25.35
C LYS A 134 23.68 14.85 -24.59
N THR A 135 24.79 14.57 -25.28
CA THR A 135 25.98 13.94 -24.67
C THR A 135 27.07 14.95 -24.31
N GLY A 136 26.94 16.20 -24.78
CA GLY A 136 28.01 17.20 -24.71
C GLY A 136 29.17 16.89 -25.67
N LYS A 137 30.18 17.75 -25.68
CA LYS A 137 31.38 17.57 -26.50
C LYS A 137 32.40 16.59 -25.89
N ASN A 138 32.23 16.22 -24.63
CA ASN A 138 33.19 15.43 -23.83
C ASN A 138 33.11 13.89 -24.07
N ALA A 139 32.87 13.46 -25.31
CA ALA A 139 32.87 12.03 -25.70
C ALA A 139 31.96 11.07 -24.87
N GLY A 140 30.98 11.59 -24.12
CA GLY A 140 30.01 10.80 -23.36
C GLY A 140 29.04 10.02 -24.26
N ILE A 141 28.39 9.00 -23.70
CA ILE A 141 27.34 8.23 -24.37
C ILE A 141 25.99 8.47 -23.69
N SER A 142 24.90 8.25 -24.42
CA SER A 142 23.55 8.31 -23.85
C SER A 142 22.69 7.14 -24.34
N PRO A 143 21.90 6.51 -23.45
CA PRO A 143 21.01 5.42 -23.82
C PRO A 143 19.75 5.89 -24.55
N LEU A 144 19.54 7.20 -24.70
CA LEU A 144 18.38 7.75 -25.41
C LEU A 144 18.58 7.62 -26.93
N PRO A 145 17.71 6.87 -27.64
CA PRO A 145 17.88 6.65 -29.07
C PRO A 145 17.62 7.91 -29.90
N ILE A 146 18.18 7.95 -31.10
CA ILE A 146 17.79 8.86 -32.18
C ILE A 146 16.93 8.05 -33.15
N ASN A 147 15.72 8.53 -33.47
CA ASN A 147 14.83 7.85 -34.41
C ASN A 147 14.88 8.56 -35.77
N LEU A 148 15.34 7.85 -36.79
CA LEU A 148 15.48 8.34 -38.16
C LEU A 148 14.72 7.42 -39.11
N ARG A 149 13.82 8.00 -39.91
CA ARG A 149 13.15 7.35 -41.02
C ARG A 149 13.82 7.73 -42.32
N ILE A 150 14.10 6.77 -43.19
CA ILE A 150 14.58 6.99 -44.55
C ILE A 150 13.57 6.38 -45.52
N PHE A 151 13.06 7.20 -46.41
CA PHE A 151 12.18 6.79 -47.50
C PHE A 151 13.02 6.69 -48.77
N SER A 152 13.03 5.52 -49.42
CA SER A 152 13.71 5.33 -50.70
C SER A 152 13.07 4.17 -51.49
N PRO A 153 13.01 4.24 -52.84
CA PRO A 153 12.58 3.12 -53.67
C PRO A 153 13.61 1.98 -53.74
N ASN A 154 14.87 2.28 -53.42
CA ASN A 154 16.01 1.38 -53.61
C ASN A 154 16.33 0.51 -52.39
N VAL A 155 15.68 0.76 -51.25
CA VAL A 155 15.90 0.04 -49.98
C VAL A 155 14.77 -0.94 -49.70
N LEU A 156 15.05 -2.01 -48.95
CA LEU A 156 14.00 -2.87 -48.40
C LEU A 156 13.45 -2.24 -47.12
N THR A 157 12.15 -2.42 -46.85
CA THR A 157 11.54 -1.94 -45.61
C THR A 157 12.10 -2.73 -44.43
N LEU A 158 12.94 -2.10 -43.61
CA LEU A 158 13.74 -2.75 -42.57
C LEU A 158 13.94 -1.79 -41.39
N THR A 159 13.88 -2.31 -40.16
CA THR A 159 14.21 -1.55 -38.96
C THR A 159 15.51 -2.07 -38.36
N LEU A 160 16.53 -1.22 -38.32
CA LEU A 160 17.86 -1.52 -37.80
C LEU A 160 18.18 -0.59 -36.64
N VAL A 161 18.86 -1.10 -35.62
CA VAL A 161 19.37 -0.31 -34.50
C VAL A 161 20.89 -0.35 -34.54
N ASP A 162 21.52 0.77 -34.86
CA ASP A 162 22.97 0.93 -34.73
C ASP A 162 23.31 1.23 -33.27
N LEU A 163 24.20 0.43 -32.70
CA LEU A 163 24.62 0.57 -31.31
C LEU A 163 26.09 1.00 -31.24
N PRO A 164 26.49 1.71 -30.15
CA PRO A 164 27.88 2.06 -29.93
C PRO A 164 28.82 0.84 -30.02
N GLY A 165 29.97 1.02 -30.67
CA GLY A 165 30.97 -0.03 -30.79
C GLY A 165 31.66 -0.30 -29.45
N LEU A 166 31.97 -1.57 -29.18
CA LEU A 166 32.72 -1.97 -27.98
C LEU A 166 34.15 -1.41 -28.02
N THR A 167 34.57 -0.79 -26.91
CA THR A 167 35.92 -0.24 -26.70
C THR A 167 36.50 -0.78 -25.39
N LYS A 168 37.74 -1.28 -25.41
CA LYS A 168 38.43 -1.88 -24.23
C LYS A 168 39.19 -0.87 -23.37
N VAL A 169 39.56 0.27 -23.95
CA VAL A 169 40.37 1.29 -23.27
C VAL A 169 39.70 2.66 -23.50
N PRO A 170 39.43 3.43 -22.44
CA PRO A 170 38.91 4.79 -22.59
C PRO A 170 39.95 5.66 -23.29
N VAL A 171 39.51 6.44 -24.28
CA VAL A 171 40.36 7.39 -25.02
C VAL A 171 39.87 8.82 -24.84
N GLY A 172 40.79 9.77 -24.65
CA GLY A 172 40.46 11.19 -24.45
C GLY A 172 39.72 11.45 -23.13
N ASP A 173 38.66 12.24 -23.18
CA ASP A 173 37.84 12.64 -22.01
C ASP A 173 36.78 11.58 -21.60
N GLN A 174 36.87 10.37 -22.14
CA GLN A 174 35.92 9.30 -21.82
C GLN A 174 36.05 8.86 -20.35
N PRO A 175 34.93 8.56 -19.67
CA PRO A 175 34.97 8.09 -18.30
C PRO A 175 35.60 6.69 -18.21
N ARG A 176 36.25 6.38 -17.07
CA ARG A 176 36.99 5.13 -16.88
C ARG A 176 36.11 3.87 -16.97
N ASP A 177 34.81 4.02 -16.74
CA ASP A 177 33.80 2.96 -16.79
C ASP A 177 33.03 2.91 -18.13
N ILE A 178 33.49 3.61 -19.17
CA ILE A 178 32.81 3.68 -20.46
C ILE A 178 32.53 2.30 -21.08
N GLU A 179 33.46 1.35 -20.95
CA GLU A 179 33.28 -0.03 -21.43
C GLU A 179 32.07 -0.70 -20.77
N LYS A 180 31.94 -0.54 -19.45
CA LYS A 180 30.82 -1.08 -18.69
C LYS A 180 29.52 -0.40 -19.09
N GLN A 181 29.50 0.92 -19.23
CA GLN A 181 28.30 1.67 -19.65
C GLN A 181 27.83 1.26 -21.06
N ILE A 182 28.75 1.08 -22.01
CA ILE A 182 28.44 0.59 -23.35
C ILE A 182 27.89 -0.83 -23.26
N ARG A 183 28.54 -1.72 -22.51
CA ARG A 183 28.09 -3.11 -22.34
C ARG A 183 26.69 -3.18 -21.73
N ASP A 184 26.42 -2.43 -20.66
CA ASP A 184 25.12 -2.38 -19.99
C ASP A 184 24.04 -1.83 -20.94
N MET A 185 24.38 -0.82 -21.75
CA MET A 185 23.51 -0.31 -22.81
C MET A 185 23.21 -1.38 -23.87
N LEU A 186 24.22 -2.07 -24.38
CA LEU A 186 24.08 -3.12 -25.38
C LEU A 186 23.18 -4.26 -24.86
N LEU A 187 23.45 -4.75 -23.65
CA LEU A 187 22.68 -5.80 -22.98
C LEU A 187 21.19 -5.44 -22.90
N LYS A 188 20.86 -4.19 -22.58
CA LYS A 188 19.46 -3.72 -22.55
C LYS A 188 18.71 -3.92 -23.88
N TYR A 189 19.40 -3.83 -25.02
CA TYR A 189 18.82 -4.07 -26.34
C TYR A 189 18.82 -5.55 -26.72
N ILE A 190 19.95 -6.25 -26.55
CA ILE A 190 20.14 -7.62 -27.04
C ILE A 190 19.55 -8.70 -26.13
N SER A 191 19.34 -8.42 -24.83
CA SER A 191 18.69 -9.35 -23.89
C SER A 191 17.20 -9.57 -24.22
N LYS A 192 16.60 -8.69 -25.03
CA LYS A 192 15.21 -8.84 -25.47
C LYS A 192 15.08 -10.04 -26.41
N PRO A 193 14.20 -11.03 -26.14
CA PRO A 193 14.03 -12.21 -27.01
C PRO A 193 13.57 -11.87 -28.43
N ALA A 194 12.79 -10.79 -28.57
CA ALA A 194 12.33 -10.29 -29.86
C ALA A 194 13.43 -9.62 -30.70
N CYS A 195 14.64 -9.39 -30.15
CA CYS A 195 15.73 -8.76 -30.87
C CYS A 195 16.54 -9.79 -31.68
N ILE A 196 16.74 -9.52 -32.97
CA ILE A 196 17.72 -10.23 -33.82
C ILE A 196 19.08 -9.54 -33.65
N ILE A 197 20.14 -10.32 -33.45
CA ILE A 197 21.49 -9.81 -33.24
C ILE A 197 22.28 -9.92 -34.55
N LEU A 198 22.76 -8.79 -35.07
CA LEU A 198 23.67 -8.73 -36.21
C LEU A 198 25.11 -8.53 -35.71
N ALA A 199 25.85 -9.63 -35.58
CA ALA A 199 27.22 -9.63 -35.07
C ALA A 199 28.22 -9.36 -36.20
N VAL A 200 28.69 -8.11 -36.30
CA VAL A 200 29.65 -7.64 -37.30
C VAL A 200 31.08 -7.81 -36.79
N THR A 201 31.83 -8.72 -37.43
CA THR A 201 33.23 -9.04 -37.10
C THR A 201 34.13 -8.85 -38.33
N ALA A 202 35.35 -8.37 -38.12
CA ALA A 202 36.33 -8.27 -39.19
C ALA A 202 37.00 -9.63 -39.45
N ALA A 203 37.07 -10.06 -40.71
CA ALA A 203 37.58 -11.36 -41.12
C ALA A 203 39.10 -11.51 -40.99
N ASN A 204 39.83 -10.39 -40.95
CA ASN A 204 41.27 -10.36 -40.73
C ASN A 204 41.67 -10.53 -39.25
N THR A 205 40.70 -10.70 -38.35
CA THR A 205 40.93 -10.99 -36.93
C THR A 205 40.37 -12.37 -36.59
N ASP A 206 41.00 -13.08 -35.65
CA ASP A 206 40.49 -14.36 -35.19
C ASP A 206 39.07 -14.23 -34.61
N LEU A 207 38.15 -15.03 -35.14
CA LEU A 207 36.73 -15.01 -34.80
C LEU A 207 36.49 -15.31 -33.31
N ALA A 208 37.37 -16.13 -32.69
CA ALA A 208 37.28 -16.46 -31.27
C ALA A 208 37.47 -15.24 -30.35
N ASN A 209 38.14 -14.19 -30.84
CA ASN A 209 38.39 -12.95 -30.10
C ASN A 209 37.35 -11.86 -30.41
N SER A 210 36.28 -12.18 -31.14
CA SER A 210 35.22 -11.23 -31.45
C SER A 210 34.39 -10.87 -30.22
N ASP A 211 34.53 -9.63 -29.75
CA ASP A 211 33.75 -9.11 -28.62
C ASP A 211 32.23 -9.13 -28.92
N GLY A 212 31.86 -8.91 -30.19
CA GLY A 212 30.46 -8.97 -30.63
C GLY A 212 29.87 -10.38 -30.51
N LEU A 213 30.58 -11.41 -30.98
CA LEU A 213 30.10 -12.79 -30.86
C LEU A 213 30.11 -13.28 -29.41
N LYS A 214 31.09 -12.85 -28.60
CA LYS A 214 31.13 -13.17 -27.18
C LYS A 214 29.89 -12.64 -26.46
N LEU A 215 29.56 -11.37 -26.66
CA LEU A 215 28.38 -10.75 -26.04
C LEU A 215 27.07 -11.34 -26.58
N ALA A 216 27.01 -11.67 -27.87
CA ALA A 216 25.85 -12.36 -28.45
C ALA A 216 25.62 -13.74 -27.80
N ARG A 217 26.67 -14.52 -27.55
CA ARG A 217 26.58 -15.83 -26.89
C ARG A 217 26.16 -15.77 -25.42
N GLU A 218 26.44 -14.67 -24.72
CA GLU A 218 25.95 -14.47 -23.35
C GLU A 218 24.42 -14.41 -23.28
N VAL A 219 23.76 -13.90 -24.34
CA VAL A 219 22.30 -13.72 -24.41
C VAL A 219 21.57 -14.66 -25.38
N ASP A 220 22.31 -15.35 -26.26
CA ASP A 220 21.84 -16.33 -27.23
C ASP A 220 22.89 -17.46 -27.38
N PRO A 221 23.01 -18.36 -26.38
CA PRO A 221 24.05 -19.41 -26.37
C PRO A 221 23.96 -20.37 -27.57
N GLU A 222 22.74 -20.63 -28.06
CA GLU A 222 22.47 -21.51 -29.19
C GLU A 222 22.58 -20.81 -30.56
N GLY A 223 22.78 -19.48 -30.59
CA GLY A 223 22.88 -18.71 -31.83
C GLY A 223 21.61 -18.77 -32.68
N THR A 224 20.43 -18.85 -32.05
CA THR A 224 19.14 -19.00 -32.73
C THR A 224 18.68 -17.73 -33.45
N ARG A 225 19.03 -16.56 -32.90
CA ARG A 225 18.62 -15.23 -33.36
C ARG A 225 19.81 -14.33 -33.67
N THR A 226 20.98 -14.94 -33.84
CA THR A 226 22.24 -14.24 -34.12
C THR A 226 22.72 -14.54 -35.55
N ILE A 227 22.99 -13.48 -36.32
CA ILE A 227 23.54 -13.52 -37.67
C ILE A 227 24.97 -13.01 -37.62
N GLY A 228 25.92 -13.76 -38.17
CA GLY A 228 27.29 -13.30 -38.30
C GLY A 228 27.52 -12.54 -39.61
N VAL A 229 28.15 -11.38 -39.55
CA VAL A 229 28.63 -10.64 -40.74
C VAL A 229 30.13 -10.53 -40.68
N LEU A 230 30.82 -11.00 -41.73
CA LEU A 230 32.27 -10.96 -41.84
C LEU A 230 32.66 -9.84 -42.80
N THR A 231 33.24 -8.77 -42.27
CA THR A 231 33.73 -7.62 -43.05
C THR A 231 35.23 -7.76 -43.35
N LYS A 232 35.79 -6.94 -44.24
CA LYS A 232 37.23 -6.89 -44.53
C LYS A 232 37.81 -8.23 -45.03
N VAL A 233 37.01 -9.00 -45.77
CA VAL A 233 37.42 -10.30 -46.33
C VAL A 233 38.50 -10.13 -47.40
N ASP A 234 38.56 -8.96 -48.02
CA ASP A 234 39.59 -8.51 -48.96
C ASP A 234 40.96 -8.23 -48.34
N LEU A 235 41.00 -8.00 -47.01
CA LEU A 235 42.23 -7.69 -46.25
C LEU A 235 42.79 -8.90 -45.51
N MET A 236 42.34 -10.11 -45.84
CA MET A 236 42.85 -11.34 -45.24
C MET A 236 44.22 -11.72 -45.81
N ASP A 237 45.02 -12.43 -45.02
CA ASP A 237 46.33 -12.91 -45.46
C ASP A 237 46.18 -13.89 -46.62
N LYS A 238 47.02 -13.72 -47.64
CA LYS A 238 47.01 -14.59 -48.83
C LYS A 238 47.22 -16.04 -48.42
N GLY A 239 46.24 -16.90 -48.71
CA GLY A 239 46.24 -18.32 -48.33
C GLY A 239 45.33 -18.66 -47.16
N THR A 240 44.74 -17.66 -46.49
CA THR A 240 43.66 -17.85 -45.52
C THR A 240 42.30 -17.56 -46.14
N ASP A 241 41.26 -18.26 -45.72
CA ASP A 241 39.88 -17.99 -46.16
C ASP A 241 38.87 -18.17 -45.02
N VAL A 242 37.60 -17.82 -45.29
CA VAL A 242 36.50 -17.93 -44.32
C VAL A 242 35.58 -19.12 -44.64
N VAL A 243 35.98 -20.03 -45.53
CA VAL A 243 35.09 -21.08 -46.05
C VAL A 243 34.62 -22.01 -44.93
N ASP A 244 35.49 -22.32 -43.97
CA ASP A 244 35.16 -23.12 -42.79
C ASP A 244 34.18 -22.41 -41.84
N ILE A 245 34.27 -21.07 -41.73
CA ILE A 245 33.33 -20.26 -40.96
C ILE A 245 31.96 -20.26 -41.66
N LEU A 246 31.94 -20.08 -42.99
CA LEU A 246 30.70 -20.13 -43.79
C LEU A 246 30.03 -21.51 -43.77
N ALA A 247 30.83 -22.58 -43.63
CA ALA A 247 30.32 -23.95 -43.48
C ALA A 247 29.82 -24.26 -42.05
N GLY A 248 29.95 -23.32 -41.10
CA GLY A 248 29.53 -23.50 -39.71
C GLY A 248 30.43 -24.42 -38.89
N ARG A 249 31.65 -24.73 -39.37
CA ARG A 249 32.63 -25.56 -38.65
C ARG A 249 33.27 -24.82 -37.50
N ILE A 250 33.42 -23.50 -37.63
CA ILE A 250 34.00 -22.60 -36.64
C ILE A 250 32.87 -21.72 -36.09
N ILE A 251 32.57 -21.83 -34.79
CA ILE A 251 31.53 -21.08 -34.07
C ILE A 251 30.17 -21.14 -34.82
N PRO A 252 29.42 -22.24 -34.70
CA PRO A 252 28.15 -22.40 -35.43
C PRO A 252 27.10 -21.37 -34.97
N LEU A 253 26.40 -20.76 -35.93
CA LEU A 253 25.22 -19.91 -35.72
C LEU A 253 24.07 -20.46 -36.57
N ARG A 254 22.84 -20.55 -36.03
CA ARG A 254 21.70 -21.12 -36.77
C ARG A 254 21.33 -20.30 -38.01
N LEU A 255 21.53 -18.98 -37.96
CA LEU A 255 21.28 -18.09 -39.10
C LEU A 255 22.50 -17.96 -40.03
N GLY A 256 23.64 -18.56 -39.66
CA GLY A 256 24.88 -18.61 -40.44
C GLY A 256 25.63 -17.27 -40.55
N TYR A 257 26.65 -17.27 -41.41
CA TYR A 257 27.52 -16.12 -41.67
C TYR A 257 27.31 -15.56 -43.08
N VAL A 258 27.51 -14.25 -43.26
CA VAL A 258 27.53 -13.59 -44.56
C VAL A 258 28.81 -12.76 -44.69
N PRO A 259 29.67 -13.05 -45.68
CA PRO A 259 30.85 -12.25 -45.95
C PRO A 259 30.50 -11.04 -46.81
N VAL A 260 31.07 -9.89 -46.47
CA VAL A 260 30.87 -8.61 -47.18
C VAL A 260 32.20 -7.89 -47.37
N VAL A 261 32.31 -7.16 -48.48
CA VAL A 261 33.44 -6.31 -48.81
C VAL A 261 32.96 -4.86 -48.83
N ASN A 262 33.58 -4.03 -48.00
CA ASN A 262 33.17 -2.64 -47.82
C ASN A 262 34.22 -1.70 -48.44
N ARG A 263 33.86 -0.43 -48.65
CA ARG A 263 34.82 0.62 -49.04
C ARG A 263 35.89 0.78 -47.96
N GLY A 264 37.15 0.81 -48.38
CA GLY A 264 38.27 1.14 -47.50
C GLY A 264 38.33 2.64 -47.18
N GLN A 265 39.22 3.03 -46.26
CA GLN A 265 39.37 4.44 -45.84
C GLN A 265 39.71 5.37 -47.02
N ARG A 266 40.59 4.92 -47.92
CA ARG A 266 40.97 5.66 -49.15
C ARG A 266 39.80 5.81 -50.12
N ASP A 267 38.95 4.80 -50.25
CA ASP A 267 37.76 4.84 -51.11
C ASP A 267 36.71 5.81 -50.56
N ILE A 268 36.65 5.95 -49.24
CA ILE A 268 35.77 6.92 -48.56
C ILE A 268 36.29 8.34 -48.75
N GLU A 269 37.59 8.58 -48.55
CA GLU A 269 38.22 9.91 -48.76
C GLU A 269 38.12 10.39 -50.20
N THR A 270 38.16 9.45 -51.16
CA THR A 270 37.97 9.74 -52.59
C THR A 270 36.50 9.82 -53.00
N ASN A 271 35.55 9.71 -52.05
CA ASN A 271 34.10 9.71 -52.28
C ASN A 271 33.66 8.71 -53.36
N LYS A 272 34.24 7.51 -53.36
CA LYS A 272 33.83 6.44 -54.28
C LYS A 272 32.35 6.12 -54.08
N PRO A 273 31.51 6.14 -55.13
CA PRO A 273 30.08 5.90 -55.00
C PRO A 273 29.80 4.46 -54.56
N ILE A 274 28.74 4.28 -53.77
CA ILE A 274 28.35 2.97 -53.21
C ILE A 274 27.98 1.97 -54.32
N SER A 275 27.37 2.42 -55.42
CA SER A 275 27.05 1.55 -56.56
C SER A 275 28.28 0.84 -57.13
N VAL A 276 29.37 1.58 -57.33
CA VAL A 276 30.65 1.02 -57.81
C VAL A 276 31.30 0.12 -56.75
N ALA A 277 31.08 0.38 -55.47
CA ALA A 277 31.55 -0.50 -54.40
C ALA A 277 30.81 -1.84 -54.38
N LEU A 278 29.49 -1.84 -54.63
CA LEU A 278 28.68 -3.06 -54.73
C LEU A 278 29.03 -3.90 -55.97
N GLU A 279 29.33 -3.23 -57.10
CA GLU A 279 29.84 -3.92 -58.31
C GLU A 279 31.20 -4.56 -58.04
N PHE A 280 32.12 -3.83 -57.40
CA PHE A 280 33.42 -4.37 -56.99
C PHE A 280 33.27 -5.55 -56.02
N GLU A 281 32.35 -5.49 -55.07
CA GLU A 281 32.04 -6.58 -54.15
C GLU A 281 31.57 -7.83 -54.90
N ARG A 282 30.65 -7.66 -55.87
CA ARG A 282 30.18 -8.77 -56.71
C ARG A 282 31.33 -9.39 -57.49
N ASP A 283 32.11 -8.56 -58.18
CA ASP A 283 33.22 -9.03 -59.02
C ASP A 283 34.31 -9.72 -58.18
N TYR A 284 34.53 -9.29 -56.94
CA TYR A 284 35.42 -9.95 -55.99
C TYR A 284 34.95 -11.37 -55.69
N PHE A 285 33.69 -11.56 -55.26
CA PHE A 285 33.20 -12.89 -54.90
C PHE A 285 33.04 -13.84 -56.08
N GLU A 286 32.71 -13.33 -57.27
CA GLU A 286 32.57 -14.15 -58.49
C GLU A 286 33.92 -14.64 -59.03
N ASN A 287 34.98 -13.85 -58.89
CA ASN A 287 36.30 -14.16 -59.43
C ASN A 287 37.26 -14.79 -58.42
N HIS A 288 36.97 -14.73 -57.12
CA HIS A 288 37.86 -15.27 -56.08
C HIS A 288 37.89 -16.80 -56.04
N GLN A 289 39.10 -17.39 -55.99
CA GLN A 289 39.35 -18.83 -56.08
C GLN A 289 38.57 -19.66 -55.02
N SER A 290 38.50 -19.19 -53.78
CA SER A 290 37.79 -19.89 -52.68
C SER A 290 36.29 -19.60 -52.59
N TYR A 291 35.80 -18.48 -53.14
CA TYR A 291 34.41 -18.02 -52.92
C TYR A 291 33.50 -18.17 -54.16
N LYS A 292 34.07 -18.36 -55.35
CA LYS A 292 33.33 -18.48 -56.61
C LYS A 292 32.19 -19.50 -56.57
N SER A 293 32.38 -20.64 -55.90
CA SER A 293 31.36 -21.69 -55.76
C SER A 293 30.18 -21.30 -54.86
N LYS A 294 30.35 -20.29 -54.00
CA LYS A 294 29.36 -19.81 -53.02
C LYS A 294 29.00 -18.34 -53.18
N ALA A 295 29.41 -17.69 -54.28
CA ALA A 295 29.23 -16.25 -54.51
C ALA A 295 27.77 -15.78 -54.34
N GLN A 296 26.79 -16.63 -54.67
CA GLN A 296 25.35 -16.34 -54.47
C GLN A 296 24.92 -16.12 -53.01
N PHE A 297 25.70 -16.62 -52.04
CA PHE A 297 25.46 -16.46 -50.60
C PHE A 297 26.35 -15.39 -49.96
N CYS A 298 27.06 -14.60 -50.78
CA CYS A 298 27.99 -13.56 -50.37
C CYS A 298 27.50 -12.17 -50.80
N GLY A 299 28.03 -11.15 -50.14
CA GLY A 299 27.83 -9.76 -50.50
C GLY A 299 26.65 -9.07 -49.81
N THR A 300 26.67 -7.74 -49.87
CA THR A 300 25.67 -6.87 -49.23
C THR A 300 24.26 -7.04 -49.79
N PRO A 301 24.04 -7.22 -51.11
CA PRO A 301 22.70 -7.45 -51.65
C PRO A 301 22.07 -8.76 -51.17
N PHE A 302 22.89 -9.80 -50.92
CA PHE A 302 22.42 -11.04 -50.30
C PHE A 302 22.10 -10.83 -48.82
N LEU A 303 22.97 -10.13 -48.08
CA LEU A 303 22.74 -9.76 -46.68
C LEU A 303 21.41 -9.03 -46.48
N ALA A 304 21.14 -7.98 -47.26
CA ALA A 304 19.91 -7.20 -47.14
C ALA A 304 18.64 -8.05 -47.35
N ARG A 305 18.64 -8.92 -48.39
CA ARG A 305 17.53 -9.86 -48.64
C ARG A 305 17.37 -10.89 -47.52
N LYS A 306 18.48 -11.42 -47.01
CA LYS A 306 18.48 -12.40 -45.91
C LYS A 306 17.99 -11.78 -44.60
N LEU A 307 18.42 -10.56 -44.27
CA LEU A 307 17.94 -9.80 -43.10
C LEU A 307 16.44 -9.55 -43.19
N ASN A 308 15.94 -9.15 -44.36
CA ASN A 308 14.51 -8.95 -44.58
C ASN A 308 13.72 -10.25 -44.37
N MET A 309 14.17 -11.36 -44.97
CA MET A 309 13.50 -12.66 -44.80
C MET A 309 13.47 -13.12 -43.34
N ILE A 310 14.58 -12.97 -42.61
CA ILE A 310 14.67 -13.34 -41.20
C ILE A 310 13.77 -12.45 -40.35
N LEU A 311 13.81 -11.13 -40.56
CA LEU A 311 12.96 -10.18 -39.86
C LEU A 311 11.48 -10.51 -40.09
N MET A 312 11.09 -10.81 -41.33
CA MET A 312 9.72 -11.19 -41.68
C MET A 312 9.24 -12.46 -40.98
N HIS A 313 10.07 -13.51 -40.97
CA HIS A 313 9.73 -14.74 -40.28
C HIS A 313 9.62 -14.54 -38.76
N HIS A 314 10.54 -13.74 -38.21
CA HIS A 314 10.58 -13.42 -36.79
C HIS A 314 9.40 -12.54 -36.34
N ILE A 315 9.01 -11.54 -37.14
CA ILE A 315 7.81 -10.74 -36.88
C ILE A 315 6.59 -11.66 -36.86
N ARG A 316 6.42 -12.53 -37.85
CA ARG A 316 5.27 -13.46 -37.90
C ARG A 316 5.22 -14.39 -36.68
N ALA A 317 6.37 -14.86 -36.20
CA ALA A 317 6.45 -15.71 -35.02
C ALA A 317 6.14 -14.97 -33.70
N THR A 318 6.42 -13.66 -33.63
CA THR A 318 6.29 -12.85 -32.41
C THR A 318 4.97 -12.08 -32.30
N ILE A 319 4.26 -11.83 -33.42
CA ILE A 319 2.95 -11.15 -33.43
C ILE A 319 1.93 -11.77 -32.47
N PRO A 320 1.77 -13.11 -32.36
CA PRO A 320 0.81 -13.70 -31.43
C PRO A 320 1.10 -13.38 -29.96
N ASP A 321 2.38 -13.37 -29.54
CA ASP A 321 2.78 -12.99 -28.18
C ASP A 321 2.53 -11.49 -27.94
N ILE A 322 2.86 -10.65 -28.92
CA ILE A 322 2.59 -9.20 -28.86
C ILE A 322 1.08 -8.94 -28.70
N LYS A 323 0.24 -9.64 -29.46
CA LYS A 323 -1.23 -9.55 -29.34
C LYS A 323 -1.70 -9.94 -27.95
N ALA A 324 -1.25 -11.09 -27.44
CA ALA A 324 -1.63 -11.57 -26.11
C ALA A 324 -1.24 -10.55 -25.02
N ARG A 325 -0.05 -9.96 -25.11
CA ARG A 325 0.40 -8.91 -24.18
C ARG A 325 -0.43 -7.64 -24.28
N ILE A 326 -0.76 -7.17 -25.49
CA ILE A 326 -1.63 -6.00 -25.69
C ILE A 326 -2.98 -6.24 -25.02
N SER A 327 -3.63 -7.37 -25.29
CA SER A 327 -4.93 -7.70 -24.70
C SER A 327 -4.87 -7.83 -23.17
N GLN A 328 -3.81 -8.43 -22.62
CA GLN A 328 -3.60 -8.51 -21.16
C GLN A 328 -3.45 -7.11 -20.52
N GLN A 329 -2.68 -6.22 -21.16
CA GLN A 329 -2.50 -4.86 -20.68
C GLN A 329 -3.75 -4.02 -20.79
N LEU A 330 -4.49 -4.18 -21.88
CA LEU A 330 -5.77 -3.53 -22.09
C LEU A 330 -6.76 -3.94 -20.99
N ALA A 331 -6.85 -5.23 -20.66
CA ALA A 331 -7.69 -5.72 -19.56
C ALA A 331 -7.29 -5.11 -18.20
N LYS A 332 -5.98 -5.06 -17.91
CA LYS A 332 -5.45 -4.46 -16.67
C LYS A 332 -5.79 -2.97 -16.57
N PHE A 333 -5.48 -2.19 -17.60
CA PHE A 333 -5.74 -0.74 -17.60
C PHE A 333 -7.23 -0.41 -17.67
N SER A 334 -8.05 -1.27 -18.30
CA SER A 334 -9.50 -1.11 -18.28
C SER A 334 -10.09 -1.36 -16.90
N ALA A 335 -9.59 -2.37 -16.17
CA ALA A 335 -9.98 -2.61 -14.77
C ALA A 335 -9.53 -1.46 -13.85
N GLU A 336 -8.31 -0.94 -14.04
CA GLU A 336 -7.83 0.25 -13.33
C GLU A 336 -8.72 1.47 -13.64
N LEU A 337 -9.06 1.69 -14.91
CA LEU A 337 -9.95 2.78 -15.31
C LEU A 337 -11.34 2.67 -14.69
N GLN A 338 -11.90 1.46 -14.61
CA GLN A 338 -13.16 1.22 -13.91
C GLN A 338 -13.06 1.56 -12.42
N SER A 339 -11.97 1.16 -11.75
CA SER A 339 -11.74 1.50 -10.34
C SER A 339 -11.61 3.01 -10.11
N LEU A 340 -11.11 3.75 -11.10
CA LEU A 340 -11.00 5.20 -11.09
C LEU A 340 -12.30 5.91 -11.50
N GLY A 341 -13.41 5.21 -11.74
CA GLY A 341 -14.69 5.82 -12.08
C GLY A 341 -15.02 5.98 -13.56
N GLY A 342 -14.40 5.15 -14.40
CA GLY A 342 -14.66 5.13 -15.84
C GLY A 342 -14.07 6.33 -16.59
N ALA A 343 -14.39 6.42 -17.88
CA ALA A 343 -13.81 7.40 -18.79
C ALA A 343 -14.41 8.82 -18.65
N GLN A 344 -15.65 8.95 -18.17
CA GLN A 344 -16.37 10.24 -18.10
C GLN A 344 -16.74 10.69 -16.67
N GLY A 345 -16.43 9.90 -15.64
CA GLY A 345 -16.87 10.17 -14.27
C GLY A 345 -18.37 9.87 -14.11
N ASP A 346 -18.69 8.89 -13.27
CA ASP A 346 -20.09 8.54 -12.97
C ASP A 346 -20.91 9.71 -12.45
N SER A 347 -22.22 9.67 -12.71
CA SER A 347 -23.19 10.63 -12.19
C SER A 347 -23.05 10.78 -10.67
N SER A 348 -22.66 11.98 -10.26
CA SER A 348 -22.24 12.40 -8.92
C SER A 348 -23.17 11.92 -7.79
N SER A 349 -24.49 11.97 -8.02
CA SER A 349 -25.52 11.66 -7.01
C SER A 349 -25.65 10.18 -6.66
N ASN A 350 -25.40 9.27 -7.61
CA ASN A 350 -25.54 7.82 -7.38
C ASN A 350 -24.39 7.26 -6.53
N ILE A 351 -23.21 7.89 -6.64
CA ILE A 351 -22.01 7.48 -5.92
C ILE A 351 -22.21 7.67 -4.41
N VAL A 352 -22.69 8.83 -3.97
CA VAL A 352 -22.88 9.12 -2.54
C VAL A 352 -23.88 8.15 -1.92
N LEU A 353 -24.97 7.85 -2.63
CA LEU A 353 -26.01 6.94 -2.15
C LEU A 353 -25.49 5.50 -2.05
N SER A 354 -24.68 5.06 -3.04
CA SER A 354 -23.97 3.78 -2.98
C SER A 354 -23.00 3.72 -1.80
N VAL A 355 -22.21 4.76 -1.57
CA VAL A 355 -21.22 4.84 -0.48
C VAL A 355 -21.90 4.81 0.90
N ILE A 356 -22.99 5.56 1.08
CA ILE A 356 -23.75 5.54 2.34
C ILE A 356 -24.33 4.15 2.60
N THR A 357 -24.87 3.50 1.57
CA THR A 357 -25.49 2.17 1.69
C THR A 357 -24.43 1.11 2.00
N GLU A 358 -23.31 1.13 1.29
CA GLU A 358 -22.16 0.25 1.51
C GLU A 358 -21.61 0.42 2.93
N PHE A 359 -21.34 1.67 3.35
CA PHE A 359 -20.86 1.95 4.70
C PHE A 359 -21.83 1.48 5.79
N THR A 360 -23.12 1.76 5.64
CA THR A 360 -24.13 1.37 6.64
C THR A 360 -24.23 -0.15 6.74
N SER A 361 -24.20 -0.86 5.61
CA SER A 361 -24.19 -2.32 5.57
C SER A 361 -22.94 -2.89 6.25
N ASP A 362 -21.77 -2.37 5.92
CA ASP A 362 -20.51 -2.80 6.53
C ASP A 362 -20.45 -2.47 8.04
N PHE A 363 -21.00 -1.33 8.46
CA PHE A 363 -21.10 -0.96 9.87
C PHE A 363 -22.00 -1.92 10.65
N ARG A 364 -23.17 -2.26 10.11
CA ARG A 364 -24.11 -3.23 10.69
C ARG A 364 -23.47 -4.61 10.82
N THR A 365 -22.84 -5.10 9.76
CA THR A 365 -22.19 -6.42 9.77
C THR A 365 -21.01 -6.49 10.74
N THR A 366 -20.24 -5.40 10.89
CA THR A 366 -19.13 -5.30 11.84
C THR A 366 -19.58 -5.33 13.31
N ILE A 367 -20.72 -4.68 13.62
CA ILE A 367 -21.33 -4.74 14.95
C ILE A 367 -21.95 -6.11 15.21
N ASP A 368 -22.62 -6.70 14.21
CA ASP A 368 -23.26 -8.02 14.34
C ASP A 368 -22.24 -9.18 14.35
N GLY A 369 -21.00 -8.94 13.92
CA GLY A 369 -19.94 -9.95 13.83
C GLY A 369 -20.02 -10.87 12.60
N ASN A 370 -20.81 -10.50 11.59
CA ASN A 370 -21.01 -11.26 10.35
C ASN A 370 -20.07 -10.81 9.21
N THR A 371 -18.87 -10.32 9.54
CA THR A 371 -17.90 -9.83 8.55
C THR A 371 -17.10 -10.98 7.94
N ASN A 372 -16.93 -10.96 6.61
CA ASN A 372 -16.09 -11.94 5.89
C ASN A 372 -14.58 -11.77 6.17
N ASP A 373 -14.14 -10.60 6.63
CA ASP A 373 -12.76 -10.28 7.03
C ASP A 373 -12.58 -10.43 8.56
N LEU A 374 -12.69 -11.66 9.06
CA LEU A 374 -12.38 -11.95 10.47
C LEU A 374 -10.88 -11.85 10.71
N SER A 375 -10.42 -10.77 11.35
CA SER A 375 -9.02 -10.61 11.74
C SER A 375 -8.65 -11.62 12.83
N LEU A 376 -7.68 -12.50 12.56
CA LEU A 376 -7.21 -13.50 13.53
C LEU A 376 -6.44 -12.91 14.72
N ASN A 377 -5.99 -11.66 14.63
CA ASN A 377 -5.03 -11.07 15.57
C ASN A 377 -5.64 -10.19 16.66
N GLU A 378 -6.84 -9.64 16.48
CA GLU A 378 -7.44 -8.72 17.45
C GLU A 378 -8.97 -8.85 17.48
N LEU A 379 -9.54 -8.79 18.68
CA LEU A 379 -10.98 -8.61 18.88
C LEU A 379 -11.40 -7.24 18.36
N SER A 380 -12.37 -7.21 17.46
CA SER A 380 -12.88 -5.98 16.84
C SER A 380 -14.40 -5.98 16.78
N GLY A 381 -15.00 -4.80 16.64
CA GLY A 381 -16.43 -4.66 16.39
C GLY A 381 -17.28 -5.13 17.56
N GLY A 382 -18.33 -5.91 17.26
CA GLY A 382 -19.26 -6.44 18.27
C GLY A 382 -18.60 -7.29 19.36
N ALA A 383 -17.58 -8.09 19.01
CA ALA A 383 -16.88 -8.94 19.97
C ALA A 383 -16.15 -8.13 21.04
N ARG A 384 -15.57 -6.99 20.65
CA ARG A 384 -14.89 -6.07 21.56
C ARG A 384 -15.85 -5.31 22.45
N ILE A 385 -17.00 -4.89 21.92
CA ILE A 385 -18.09 -4.31 22.74
C ILE A 385 -18.55 -5.33 23.79
N SER A 386 -18.72 -6.59 23.40
CA SER A 386 -19.08 -7.67 24.35
C SER A 386 -18.01 -7.87 25.44
N PHE A 387 -16.72 -7.81 25.08
CA PHE A 387 -15.62 -7.87 26.05
C PHE A 387 -15.66 -6.69 27.04
N VAL A 388 -15.97 -5.47 26.57
CA VAL A 388 -16.13 -4.30 27.45
C VAL A 388 -17.25 -4.53 28.47
N PHE A 389 -18.38 -5.10 28.05
CA PHE A 389 -19.51 -5.37 28.95
C PHE A 389 -19.23 -6.51 29.95
N HIS A 390 -18.77 -7.65 29.46
CA HIS A 390 -18.71 -8.87 30.26
C HIS A 390 -17.42 -9.05 31.05
N GLU A 391 -16.30 -8.52 30.56
CA GLU A 391 -15.00 -8.65 31.22
C GLU A 391 -14.63 -7.36 31.94
N LEU A 392 -14.53 -6.23 31.22
CA LEU A 392 -14.03 -4.99 31.83
C LEU A 392 -15.01 -4.38 32.84
N PHE A 393 -16.27 -4.17 32.44
CA PHE A 393 -17.26 -3.54 33.31
C PHE A 393 -17.67 -4.45 34.46
N ASN A 394 -17.92 -5.73 34.19
CA ASN A 394 -18.26 -6.72 35.20
C ASN A 394 -17.18 -6.83 36.29
N ASN A 395 -15.91 -6.99 35.91
CA ASN A 395 -14.80 -7.06 36.86
C ASN A 395 -14.60 -5.71 37.57
N GLY A 396 -14.76 -4.59 36.85
CA GLY A 396 -14.70 -3.24 37.42
C GLY A 396 -15.72 -3.01 38.53
N VAL A 397 -16.97 -3.43 38.35
CA VAL A 397 -18.03 -3.29 39.36
C VAL A 397 -17.87 -4.30 40.50
N LYS A 398 -17.53 -5.56 40.20
CA LYS A 398 -17.36 -6.60 41.24
C LYS A 398 -16.27 -6.25 42.25
N ASN A 399 -15.16 -5.69 41.79
CA ASN A 399 -14.00 -5.33 42.60
C ASN A 399 -14.23 -4.13 43.52
N ILE A 400 -15.36 -3.43 43.39
CA ILE A 400 -15.69 -2.32 44.29
C ILE A 400 -16.10 -2.90 45.65
N ASP A 401 -15.27 -2.65 46.65
CA ASP A 401 -15.55 -2.94 48.04
C ASP A 401 -16.42 -1.82 48.65
N PRO A 402 -17.60 -2.14 49.23
CA PRO A 402 -18.43 -1.17 49.95
C PRO A 402 -17.74 -0.53 51.17
N PHE A 403 -16.66 -1.12 51.70
CA PHE A 403 -15.99 -0.62 52.92
C PHE A 403 -14.66 0.10 52.67
N ASP A 404 -14.25 0.24 51.40
CA ASP A 404 -12.96 0.85 51.03
C ASP A 404 -12.81 2.31 51.54
N GLN A 405 -13.93 3.06 51.58
CA GLN A 405 -13.97 4.45 52.05
C GLN A 405 -14.70 4.63 53.39
N VAL A 406 -15.34 3.59 53.93
CA VAL A 406 -16.17 3.66 55.13
C VAL A 406 -15.52 2.84 56.22
N LYS A 407 -14.89 3.51 57.19
CA LYS A 407 -14.24 2.83 58.31
C LYS A 407 -15.27 2.53 59.41
N ASP A 408 -14.93 1.58 60.27
CA ASP A 408 -15.73 1.22 61.45
C ASP A 408 -16.05 2.42 62.35
N GLY A 409 -15.16 3.42 62.41
CA GLY A 409 -15.40 4.68 63.13
C GLY A 409 -16.51 5.54 62.49
N ASP A 410 -16.62 5.53 61.17
CA ASP A 410 -17.61 6.32 60.43
C ASP A 410 -19.00 5.70 60.56
N ILE A 411 -19.09 4.36 60.48
CA ILE A 411 -20.34 3.61 60.74
C ILE A 411 -20.85 3.90 62.15
N ARG A 412 -19.97 3.88 63.15
CA ARG A 412 -20.31 4.20 64.55
C ARG A 412 -20.78 5.65 64.70
N THR A 413 -20.05 6.58 64.10
CA THR A 413 -20.43 8.00 64.14
C THR A 413 -21.80 8.23 63.50
N MET A 414 -22.08 7.58 62.38
CA MET A 414 -23.40 7.61 61.73
C MET A 414 -24.49 6.97 62.60
N LEU A 415 -24.20 5.86 63.27
CA LEU A 415 -25.14 5.19 64.18
C LEU A 415 -25.52 6.09 65.36
N TYR A 416 -24.53 6.74 65.99
CA TYR A 416 -24.75 7.72 67.05
C TYR A 416 -25.54 8.93 66.57
N ASN A 417 -25.14 9.52 65.45
CA ASN A 417 -25.83 10.67 64.88
C ASN A 417 -27.27 10.34 64.46
N SER A 418 -27.53 9.10 64.01
CA SER A 418 -28.87 8.63 63.66
C SER A 418 -29.78 8.36 64.87
N SER A 419 -29.19 8.06 66.03
CA SER A 419 -29.92 7.85 67.29
C SER A 419 -30.33 9.17 67.96
N GLY A 420 -29.65 10.28 67.63
CA GLY A 420 -30.01 11.61 68.10
C GLY A 420 -29.79 11.81 69.60
N SER A 421 -30.68 12.56 70.26
CA SER A 421 -30.58 12.89 71.69
C SER A 421 -31.04 11.77 72.63
N THR A 422 -31.57 10.66 72.09
CA THR A 422 -32.11 9.53 72.87
C THR A 422 -31.33 8.25 72.58
N PRO A 423 -31.00 7.43 73.60
CA PRO A 423 -30.36 6.13 73.36
C PRO A 423 -31.30 5.21 72.58
N ALA A 424 -30.82 4.63 71.47
CA ALA A 424 -31.61 3.70 70.68
C ALA A 424 -31.70 2.30 71.35
N LEU A 425 -32.91 1.77 71.47
CA LEU A 425 -33.15 0.39 71.96
C LEU A 425 -32.88 -0.66 70.87
N PHE A 426 -32.96 -0.28 69.60
CA PHE A 426 -32.70 -1.12 68.42
C PHE A 426 -31.74 -0.41 67.47
N VAL A 427 -31.08 -1.18 66.60
CA VAL A 427 -30.19 -0.61 65.56
C VAL A 427 -31.01 0.25 64.59
N GLY A 428 -30.69 1.54 64.49
CA GLY A 428 -31.39 2.46 63.61
C GLY A 428 -31.18 2.15 62.12
N THR A 429 -32.27 2.11 61.34
CA THR A 429 -32.23 1.84 59.89
C THR A 429 -31.62 2.99 59.07
N ALA A 430 -31.68 4.22 59.60
CA ALA A 430 -31.19 5.42 58.91
C ALA A 430 -29.68 5.40 58.61
N ALA A 431 -28.86 4.87 59.54
CA ALA A 431 -27.41 4.75 59.33
C ALA A 431 -27.09 3.80 58.15
N PHE A 432 -27.81 2.67 58.06
CA PHE A 432 -27.71 1.74 56.94
C PHE A 432 -28.11 2.43 55.61
N GLU A 433 -29.24 3.13 55.59
CA GLU A 433 -29.73 3.78 54.37
C GLU A 433 -28.77 4.84 53.83
N VAL A 434 -28.24 5.71 54.70
CA VAL A 434 -27.31 6.78 54.30
C VAL A 434 -26.03 6.18 53.70
N ILE A 435 -25.45 5.17 54.37
CA ILE A 435 -24.20 4.56 53.92
C ILE A 435 -24.41 3.81 52.60
N VAL A 436 -25.48 3.02 52.48
CA VAL A 436 -25.80 2.29 51.23
C VAL A 436 -25.99 3.26 50.06
N LYS A 437 -26.75 4.34 50.24
CA LYS A 437 -26.95 5.35 49.17
C LYS A 437 -25.63 5.97 48.73
N GLN A 438 -24.72 6.25 49.66
CA GLN A 438 -23.39 6.76 49.33
C GLN A 438 -22.55 5.74 48.57
N GLN A 439 -22.62 4.46 48.93
CA GLN A 439 -21.91 3.40 48.20
C GLN A 439 -22.48 3.16 46.80
N ILE A 440 -23.80 3.20 46.62
CA ILE A 440 -24.43 3.03 45.31
C ILE A 440 -23.99 4.13 44.33
N LYS A 441 -23.88 5.38 44.78
CA LYS A 441 -23.40 6.49 43.94
C LYS A 441 -21.99 6.26 43.38
N ARG A 442 -21.14 5.48 44.05
CA ARG A 442 -19.79 5.13 43.53
C ARG A 442 -19.83 4.25 42.29
N LEU A 443 -20.97 3.60 42.00
CA LEU A 443 -21.16 2.83 40.77
C LEU A 443 -21.33 3.72 39.53
N GLU A 444 -21.55 5.02 39.69
CA GLU A 444 -21.72 5.94 38.57
C GLU A 444 -20.46 6.08 37.70
N GLU A 445 -19.30 6.31 38.33
CA GLU A 445 -18.03 6.47 37.62
C GLU A 445 -17.66 5.28 36.72
N PRO A 446 -17.63 4.02 37.20
CA PRO A 446 -17.34 2.87 36.33
C PRO A 446 -18.41 2.66 35.25
N SER A 447 -19.67 3.01 35.50
CA SER A 447 -20.74 2.93 34.49
C SER A 447 -20.57 3.98 33.39
N LEU A 448 -20.23 5.22 33.72
CA LEU A 448 -19.92 6.27 32.74
C LEU A 448 -18.65 5.93 31.95
N LYS A 449 -17.64 5.34 32.60
CA LYS A 449 -16.44 4.86 31.93
C LYS A 449 -16.74 3.74 30.93
N CYS A 450 -17.69 2.85 31.25
CA CYS A 450 -18.16 1.82 30.30
C CYS A 450 -18.77 2.46 29.05
N CYS A 451 -19.62 3.49 29.19
CA CYS A 451 -20.15 4.23 28.04
C CYS A 451 -19.03 4.79 27.15
N GLN A 452 -17.99 5.39 27.77
CA GLN A 452 -16.87 5.97 27.03
C GLN A 452 -16.09 4.91 26.25
N LEU A 453 -15.80 3.75 26.85
CA LEU A 453 -15.09 2.66 26.18
C LEU A 453 -15.86 2.12 24.97
N VAL A 454 -17.20 2.05 25.05
CA VAL A 454 -18.03 1.66 23.90
C VAL A 454 -18.04 2.74 22.83
N TYR A 455 -18.11 4.02 23.20
CA TYR A 455 -17.99 5.14 22.26
C TYR A 455 -16.66 5.09 21.50
N ASP A 456 -15.55 4.88 22.20
CA ASP A 456 -14.22 4.79 21.59
C ASP A 456 -14.13 3.63 20.58
N GLU A 457 -14.80 2.49 20.87
CA GLU A 457 -14.88 1.38 19.93
C GLU A 457 -15.70 1.71 18.68
N LEU A 458 -16.81 2.44 18.81
CA LEU A 458 -17.60 2.90 17.65
C LEU A 458 -16.77 3.83 16.74
N ILE A 459 -15.96 4.72 17.33
CA ILE A 459 -15.03 5.58 16.59
C ILE A 459 -13.94 4.76 15.91
N ARG A 460 -13.45 3.70 16.56
CA ARG A 460 -12.46 2.80 15.97
C ARG A 460 -13.02 2.07 14.74
N ILE A 461 -14.25 1.56 14.82
CA ILE A 461 -14.96 0.92 13.71
C ILE A 461 -15.09 1.89 12.53
N LEU A 462 -15.50 3.14 12.80
CA LEU A 462 -15.58 4.20 11.79
C LEU A 462 -14.23 4.37 11.05
N GLY A 463 -13.12 4.48 11.78
CA GLY A 463 -11.80 4.64 11.19
C GLY A 463 -11.40 3.49 10.27
N GLN A 464 -11.72 2.25 10.65
CA GLN A 464 -11.44 1.05 9.84
C GLN A 464 -12.26 1.05 8.55
N LEU A 465 -13.56 1.34 8.63
CA LEU A 465 -14.46 1.36 7.48
C LEU A 465 -14.13 2.48 6.48
N LEU A 466 -13.75 3.66 6.97
CA LEU A 466 -13.28 4.77 6.13
C LEU A 466 -12.01 4.42 5.34
N GLY A 467 -11.19 3.50 5.85
CA GLY A 467 -9.99 3.02 5.16
C GLY A 467 -10.26 1.96 4.10
N LYS A 468 -11.35 1.18 4.26
CA LYS A 468 -11.72 0.05 3.39
C LYS A 468 -12.41 0.51 2.10
N ILE A 469 -13.32 1.47 2.21
CA ILE A 469 -14.13 1.94 1.07
C ILE A 469 -13.28 2.76 0.10
N GLN A 470 -13.14 2.27 -1.14
CA GLN A 470 -12.28 2.90 -2.16
C GLN A 470 -12.76 4.29 -2.58
N ALA A 471 -14.08 4.53 -2.54
CA ALA A 471 -14.65 5.83 -2.88
C ALA A 471 -14.09 6.98 -2.02
N PHE A 472 -13.74 6.71 -0.75
CA PHE A 472 -13.13 7.71 0.14
C PHE A 472 -11.68 8.05 -0.21
N ARG A 473 -10.98 7.20 -0.98
CA ARG A 473 -9.66 7.54 -1.55
C ARG A 473 -9.81 8.44 -2.77
N ARG A 474 -10.88 8.25 -3.55
CA ARG A 474 -11.19 9.06 -4.74
C ARG A 474 -11.67 10.46 -4.37
N TYR A 475 -12.50 10.56 -3.32
CA TYR A 475 -13.12 11.80 -2.85
C TYR A 475 -12.69 12.12 -1.40
N PRO A 476 -11.54 12.80 -1.19
CA PRO A 476 -11.06 13.15 0.14
C PRO A 476 -12.01 14.07 0.93
N ALA A 477 -12.63 15.05 0.25
CA ALA A 477 -13.59 15.97 0.86
C ALA A 477 -14.84 15.22 1.39
N LEU A 478 -15.36 14.27 0.59
CA LEU A 478 -16.42 13.37 1.04
C LEU A 478 -16.01 12.58 2.28
N ARG A 479 -14.80 12.02 2.31
CA ARG A 479 -14.29 11.26 3.47
C ARG A 479 -14.25 12.11 4.75
N GLU A 480 -13.73 13.33 4.67
CA GLU A 480 -13.64 14.23 5.83
C GLU A 480 -15.01 14.64 6.35
N ARG A 481 -15.91 15.03 5.43
CA ARG A 481 -17.29 15.39 5.79
C ARG A 481 -18.04 14.20 6.38
N PHE A 482 -17.92 13.02 5.77
CA PHE A 482 -18.54 11.79 6.23
C PHE A 482 -18.08 11.45 7.65
N ASN A 483 -16.76 11.47 7.90
CA ASN A 483 -16.20 11.27 9.24
C ASN A 483 -16.77 12.27 10.25
N SER A 484 -16.80 13.56 9.91
CA SER A 484 -17.33 14.59 10.81
C SER A 484 -18.81 14.36 11.15
N VAL A 485 -19.65 13.96 10.19
CA VAL A 485 -21.08 13.71 10.42
C VAL A 485 -21.27 12.52 11.36
N VAL A 486 -20.57 11.40 11.13
CA VAL A 486 -20.68 10.21 11.99
C VAL A 486 -20.18 10.50 13.41
N VAL A 487 -19.05 11.19 13.57
CA VAL A 487 -18.51 11.56 14.89
C VAL A 487 -19.48 12.45 15.65
N ASN A 488 -20.09 13.43 14.97
CA ASN A 488 -21.09 14.32 15.58
C ASN A 488 -22.35 13.57 15.97
N PHE A 489 -22.80 12.62 15.14
CA PHE A 489 -23.91 11.73 15.48
C PHE A 489 -23.62 10.91 16.75
N PHE A 490 -22.46 10.27 16.85
CA PHE A 490 -22.10 9.52 18.06
C PHE A 490 -22.02 10.42 19.30
N LYS A 491 -21.51 11.65 19.19
CA LYS A 491 -21.49 12.61 20.32
C LYS A 491 -22.90 12.99 20.77
N LYS A 492 -23.81 13.22 19.82
CA LYS A 492 -25.22 13.51 20.09
C LYS A 492 -25.91 12.34 20.78
N SER A 493 -25.64 11.11 20.35
CA SER A 493 -26.17 9.88 20.94
C SER A 493 -25.59 9.56 22.33
N MET A 494 -24.37 10.02 22.63
CA MET A 494 -23.73 9.80 23.93
C MET A 494 -24.40 10.56 25.10
N THR A 495 -24.97 11.73 24.82
CA THR A 495 -25.63 12.57 25.84
C THR A 495 -26.83 11.88 26.51
N PRO A 496 -27.81 11.33 25.75
CA PRO A 496 -28.91 10.57 26.36
C PRO A 496 -28.44 9.27 27.02
N THR A 497 -27.39 8.61 26.50
CA THR A 497 -26.86 7.37 27.10
C THR A 497 -26.24 7.62 28.47
N THR A 498 -25.38 8.64 28.59
CA THR A 498 -24.76 9.00 29.87
C THR A 498 -25.79 9.46 30.89
N LYS A 499 -26.79 10.25 30.46
CA LYS A 499 -27.92 10.63 31.30
C LYS A 499 -28.70 9.42 31.80
N LEU A 500 -29.08 8.49 30.92
CA LEU A 500 -29.82 7.29 31.29
C LEU A 500 -29.04 6.44 32.31
N VAL A 501 -27.73 6.31 32.14
CA VAL A 501 -26.88 5.56 33.08
C VAL A 501 -26.79 6.24 34.44
N SER A 502 -26.65 7.57 34.49
CA SER A 502 -26.69 8.34 35.74
C SER A 502 -28.07 8.25 36.42
N ASP A 503 -29.14 8.29 35.64
CA ASP A 503 -30.51 8.13 36.12
C ASP A 503 -30.73 6.71 36.71
N LEU A 504 -30.14 5.66 36.12
CA LEU A 504 -30.19 4.29 36.66
C LEU A 504 -29.51 4.18 38.04
N VAL A 505 -28.34 4.81 38.23
CA VAL A 505 -27.66 4.84 39.53
C VAL A 505 -28.49 5.64 40.54
N SER A 506 -29.03 6.78 40.11
CA SER A 506 -29.88 7.63 40.95
C SER A 506 -31.16 6.92 41.37
N MET A 507 -31.74 6.09 40.49
CA MET A 507 -32.90 5.25 40.79
C MET A 507 -32.59 4.25 41.91
N GLN A 508 -31.44 3.57 41.83
CA GLN A 508 -30.99 2.63 42.86
C GLN A 508 -30.68 3.32 44.20
N ALA A 509 -30.21 4.57 44.17
CA ALA A 509 -29.95 5.36 45.38
C ALA A 509 -31.22 6.01 45.97
N CYS A 510 -32.30 6.15 45.20
CA CYS A 510 -33.52 6.82 45.65
C CYS A 510 -34.30 5.98 46.67
N TYR A 511 -34.51 4.70 46.36
CA TYR A 511 -35.34 3.79 47.16
C TYR A 511 -34.60 2.49 47.47
N ILE A 512 -34.49 2.15 48.76
CA ILE A 512 -33.86 0.92 49.22
C ILE A 512 -34.94 -0.11 49.54
N ASN A 513 -35.01 -1.18 48.74
CA ASN A 513 -35.96 -2.25 48.94
C ASN A 513 -35.44 -3.32 49.93
N THR A 514 -35.74 -3.15 51.22
CA THR A 514 -35.38 -4.13 52.26
C THR A 514 -36.22 -5.41 52.24
N THR A 515 -37.21 -5.53 51.33
CA THR A 515 -38.02 -6.75 51.14
C THR A 515 -37.52 -7.60 49.96
N HIS A 516 -36.40 -7.25 49.35
CA HIS A 516 -35.83 -7.99 48.23
C HIS A 516 -35.53 -9.46 48.63
N PRO A 517 -35.90 -10.47 47.81
CA PRO A 517 -35.76 -11.90 48.16
C PRO A 517 -34.35 -12.33 48.58
N ASP A 518 -33.32 -11.77 47.93
CA ASP A 518 -31.92 -12.07 48.22
C ASP A 518 -31.31 -11.22 49.36
N PHE A 519 -32.07 -10.29 49.94
CA PHE A 519 -31.59 -9.42 51.02
C PHE A 519 -31.68 -10.14 52.37
N ILE A 520 -30.60 -10.09 53.15
CA ILE A 520 -30.56 -10.71 54.48
C ILE A 520 -31.39 -9.84 55.45
N SER A 521 -32.47 -10.41 55.99
CA SER A 521 -33.26 -9.75 57.04
C SER A 521 -32.42 -9.43 58.29
N GLY A 522 -32.71 -8.31 58.95
CA GLY A 522 -32.00 -7.84 60.15
C GLY A 522 -31.91 -8.87 61.27
N HIS A 523 -32.95 -9.69 61.49
CA HIS A 523 -32.92 -10.77 62.48
C HIS A 523 -31.94 -11.88 62.10
N LYS A 524 -31.88 -12.23 60.81
CA LYS A 524 -30.95 -13.23 60.28
C LYS A 524 -29.52 -12.73 60.33
N ALA A 525 -29.28 -11.45 60.02
CA ALA A 525 -27.97 -10.81 60.17
C ALA A 525 -27.50 -10.81 61.64
N THR A 526 -28.39 -10.49 62.58
CA THR A 526 -28.09 -10.51 64.03
C THR A 526 -27.74 -11.91 64.52
N ALA A 527 -28.45 -12.94 64.06
CA ALA A 527 -28.14 -14.33 64.40
C ALA A 527 -26.76 -14.76 63.89
N ILE A 528 -26.42 -14.43 62.64
CA ILE A 528 -25.11 -14.73 62.03
C ILE A 528 -23.97 -14.05 62.80
N VAL A 529 -24.14 -12.78 63.19
CA VAL A 529 -23.10 -12.06 63.96
C VAL A 529 -22.95 -12.63 65.37
N THR A 530 -24.06 -12.97 66.02
CA THR A 530 -24.05 -13.58 67.37
C THR A 530 -23.33 -14.93 67.35
N GLU A 531 -23.57 -15.75 66.32
CA GLU A 531 -22.89 -17.03 66.12
C GLU A 531 -21.39 -16.85 65.89
N ARG A 532 -20.98 -15.86 65.08
CA ARG A 532 -19.56 -15.55 64.83
C ARG A 532 -18.83 -15.02 66.08
N LEU A 533 -19.48 -14.18 66.87
CA LEU A 533 -18.93 -13.65 68.11
C LEU A 533 -18.81 -14.73 69.19
N ASN A 534 -19.78 -15.66 69.27
CA ASN A 534 -19.75 -16.79 70.19
C ASN A 534 -18.70 -17.85 69.79
N ALA A 535 -18.51 -18.10 68.50
CA ALA A 535 -17.47 -19.00 67.99
C ALA A 535 -16.04 -18.48 68.24
N SER A 536 -15.88 -17.17 68.48
CA SER A 536 -14.59 -16.53 68.74
C SER A 536 -14.17 -16.52 70.22
N LYS A 537 -15.01 -17.04 71.14
CA LYS A 537 -14.67 -17.17 72.58
C LYS A 537 -14.05 -18.56 72.87
N PRO A 538 -12.85 -18.67 73.48
CA PRO A 538 -12.22 -19.97 73.79
C PRO A 538 -12.99 -20.77 74.87
N GLN A 539 -13.15 -22.08 74.67
CA GLN A 539 -13.84 -22.99 75.60
C GLN A 539 -13.12 -23.09 76.97
N PRO A 540 -13.82 -23.06 78.12
CA PRO A 540 -13.22 -23.40 79.41
C PRO A 540 -13.01 -24.91 79.55
N GLY A 541 -11.82 -25.31 80.04
CA GLY A 541 -11.42 -26.70 80.27
C GLY A 541 -12.19 -27.43 81.39
N PRO A 542 -12.03 -28.77 81.51
CA PRO A 542 -12.91 -29.63 82.28
C PRO A 542 -12.58 -29.59 83.78
N ASN A 543 -13.60 -29.44 84.64
CA ASN A 543 -13.49 -29.65 86.08
C ASN A 543 -14.52 -30.67 86.58
N ASP A 544 -14.05 -31.48 87.51
CA ASP A 544 -14.57 -32.73 88.08
C ASP A 544 -16.04 -32.76 88.57
N PRO A 545 -16.66 -33.96 88.64
CA PRO A 545 -18.05 -34.15 89.02
C PRO A 545 -18.21 -34.43 90.52
N LYS A 546 -19.09 -33.67 91.19
CA LYS A 546 -19.92 -34.19 92.31
C LYS A 546 -21.07 -33.25 92.67
N THR A 547 -22.19 -33.88 92.99
CA THR A 547 -23.46 -33.36 93.55
C THR A 547 -24.44 -32.66 92.61
N GLN A 548 -25.21 -33.49 91.90
CA GLN A 548 -26.60 -33.21 91.50
C GLN A 548 -27.50 -33.03 92.74
N ARG A 549 -28.42 -32.05 92.70
CA ARG A 549 -29.79 -32.19 93.23
C ARG A 549 -30.77 -31.21 92.57
N SER A 550 -31.54 -31.79 91.65
CA SER A 550 -33.00 -31.70 91.44
C SER A 550 -33.77 -30.36 91.52
N GLN A 551 -34.42 -30.08 90.39
CA GLN A 551 -35.86 -29.77 90.19
C GLN A 551 -36.44 -28.36 90.41
N VAL A 552 -36.96 -27.85 89.28
CA VAL A 552 -38.33 -27.29 89.04
C VAL A 552 -38.70 -25.93 89.65
N ASN A 553 -38.66 -24.93 88.76
CA ASN A 553 -39.76 -24.04 88.33
C ASN A 553 -40.80 -23.57 89.37
N ASN A 554 -40.82 -22.27 89.73
CA ASN A 554 -41.87 -21.31 89.33
C ASN A 554 -41.70 -19.94 90.01
N ASN A 555 -42.00 -18.88 89.23
CA ASN A 555 -42.43 -17.51 89.55
C ASN A 555 -42.34 -17.00 91.00
N LYS A 556 -41.62 -15.89 91.19
CA LYS A 556 -42.17 -14.71 91.88
C LYS A 556 -41.33 -13.44 91.66
N ASP A 557 -42.05 -12.43 91.20
CA ASP A 557 -42.06 -11.05 91.68
C ASP A 557 -40.82 -10.53 92.43
N LEU A 558 -40.25 -9.48 91.83
CA LEU A 558 -40.16 -8.13 92.40
C LEU A 558 -40.48 -8.06 93.90
N ASP A 559 -39.43 -8.08 94.71
CA ASP A 559 -39.40 -7.30 95.95
C ASP A 559 -38.01 -6.68 96.11
N VAL A 560 -38.03 -5.44 96.60
CA VAL A 560 -36.98 -4.43 96.57
C VAL A 560 -36.27 -4.40 97.93
N ASP A 561 -34.93 -4.33 97.97
CA ASP A 561 -34.19 -3.50 98.96
C ASP A 561 -32.66 -3.43 98.68
N PRO A 562 -31.87 -2.49 99.25
CA PRO A 562 -31.58 -1.22 98.58
C PRO A 562 -30.07 -0.88 98.45
N LYS A 563 -29.80 0.16 97.65
CA LYS A 563 -28.63 1.05 97.64
C LYS A 563 -27.22 0.42 97.54
N ARG A 564 -26.63 0.51 96.34
CA ARG A 564 -25.27 1.06 96.18
C ARG A 564 -25.25 2.05 95.03
N GLU A 565 -24.76 3.24 95.37
CA GLU A 565 -24.86 4.50 94.65
C GLU A 565 -24.34 4.41 93.21
N GLU A 566 -25.14 4.94 92.28
CA GLU A 566 -24.64 5.50 91.04
C GLU A 566 -23.65 6.62 91.37
N GLN A 567 -22.44 6.53 90.82
CA GLN A 567 -21.62 7.71 90.53
C GLN A 567 -21.15 7.68 89.07
N SER A 568 -21.94 8.35 88.23
CA SER A 568 -21.52 9.45 87.35
C SER A 568 -20.32 9.24 86.41
N PHE A 569 -20.63 8.75 85.21
CA PHE A 569 -20.45 9.32 83.85
C PHE A 569 -19.30 10.30 83.46
N PHE A 570 -18.38 10.79 84.33
CA PHE A 570 -17.44 11.87 83.92
C PHE A 570 -15.99 11.79 84.45
N GLY A 571 -15.50 10.61 84.82
CA GLY A 571 -14.29 10.49 85.66
C GLY A 571 -12.95 10.05 85.04
N SER A 572 -12.79 9.88 83.72
CA SER A 572 -11.52 9.36 83.17
C SER A 572 -11.11 10.01 81.85
N PHE A 573 -10.79 11.30 81.91
CA PHE A 573 -10.10 12.05 80.86
C PHE A 573 -8.79 12.59 81.44
N PHE A 574 -7.67 11.89 81.22
CA PHE A 574 -6.31 12.42 80.95
C PHE A 574 -5.28 11.28 81.12
N SER A 575 -4.73 10.84 79.97
CA SER A 575 -3.48 10.10 79.88
C SER A 575 -2.52 10.91 79.01
N ALA A 576 -1.42 11.39 79.58
CA ALA A 576 -0.15 11.63 78.87
C ALA A 576 1.01 11.89 79.87
N ALA A 577 1.75 10.82 80.18
CA ALA A 577 3.19 10.73 80.44
C ALA A 577 3.94 11.79 81.31
N LYS A 578 4.32 11.41 82.55
CA LYS A 578 5.73 11.23 82.98
C LYS A 578 5.84 10.75 84.45
N LYS A 579 6.99 10.14 84.75
CA LYS A 579 7.46 9.55 86.02
C LYS A 579 7.25 10.40 87.30
N THR A 580 7.15 9.64 88.41
CA THR A 580 7.54 9.91 89.82
C THR A 580 6.66 10.78 90.75
N VAL A 581 6.14 10.07 91.77
CA VAL A 581 6.01 10.37 93.23
C VAL A 581 5.07 11.48 93.74
N ASP A 582 4.20 11.02 94.65
CA ASP A 582 3.57 11.64 95.84
C ASP A 582 2.11 12.16 95.84
N LYS A 583 1.38 11.54 96.79
CA LYS A 583 0.30 12.00 97.71
C LYS A 583 -0.93 12.80 97.24
N GLN A 584 -2.06 12.10 97.38
CA GLN A 584 -3.28 12.42 98.17
C GLN A 584 -4.04 13.77 97.98
N GLN A 585 -5.36 13.57 97.79
CA GLN A 585 -6.54 14.38 98.17
C GLN A 585 -7.31 15.19 97.11
N PRO A 586 -8.66 15.30 97.26
CA PRO A 586 -9.62 15.25 96.16
C PRO A 586 -10.13 16.64 95.74
N LYS A 587 -10.46 16.82 94.47
CA LYS A 587 -11.17 18.02 93.99
C LYS A 587 -12.37 17.67 93.10
N LYS A 588 -13.53 18.03 93.63
CA LYS A 588 -14.86 18.30 93.04
C LYS A 588 -14.97 18.15 91.52
N SER A 589 -15.89 17.28 91.09
CA SER A 589 -16.38 17.15 89.71
C SER A 589 -17.10 18.42 89.25
N VAL A 590 -16.41 19.24 88.45
CA VAL A 590 -17.02 20.31 87.66
C VAL A 590 -17.25 19.73 86.26
N MET A 591 -18.50 19.74 85.77
CA MET A 591 -18.79 19.38 84.38
C MET A 591 -18.10 20.39 83.45
N GLU A 592 -17.10 19.94 82.70
CA GLU A 592 -16.43 20.73 81.67
C GLU A 592 -17.24 20.69 80.37
N ALA A 593 -17.23 21.79 79.62
CA ALA A 593 -17.99 21.89 78.37
C ALA A 593 -17.46 20.87 77.33
N PRO A 594 -18.34 20.25 76.52
CA PRO A 594 -17.90 19.29 75.51
C PRO A 594 -16.93 19.93 74.51
N PRO A 595 -15.87 19.22 74.10
CA PRO A 595 -14.93 19.72 73.10
C PRO A 595 -15.63 19.95 71.74
N PRO A 596 -15.11 20.86 70.89
CA PRO A 596 -15.75 21.27 69.64
C PRO A 596 -15.90 20.14 68.60
N VAL A 597 -15.19 19.02 68.76
CA VAL A 597 -15.35 17.81 67.94
C VAL A 597 -15.30 16.58 68.85
N ILE A 598 -16.41 15.85 68.94
CA ILE A 598 -16.50 14.58 69.67
C ILE A 598 -16.47 13.44 68.66
N ARG A 599 -15.52 12.51 68.80
CA ARG A 599 -15.47 11.25 68.06
C ARG A 599 -15.63 10.08 69.03
N PRO A 600 -16.35 9.00 68.68
CA PRO A 600 -16.47 7.82 69.53
C PRO A 600 -15.09 7.23 69.87
N GLN A 601 -14.87 6.85 71.14
CA GLN A 601 -13.62 6.24 71.58
C GLN A 601 -13.34 4.90 70.88
N THR A 602 -12.08 4.47 70.86
CA THR A 602 -11.62 3.21 70.24
C THR A 602 -11.92 1.96 71.06
N ALA A 603 -12.26 2.09 72.35
CA ALA A 603 -12.66 0.96 73.18
C ALA A 603 -14.16 0.65 72.94
N LEU A 604 -14.42 -0.51 72.33
CA LEU A 604 -15.76 -0.92 71.91
C LEU A 604 -16.53 -1.56 73.07
N SER A 605 -17.81 -1.20 73.23
CA SER A 605 -18.75 -2.06 73.94
C SER A 605 -19.06 -3.31 73.11
N GLU A 606 -19.27 -4.48 73.75
CA GLU A 606 -19.66 -5.72 73.06
C GLU A 606 -20.92 -5.49 72.19
N ARG A 607 -21.85 -4.65 72.67
CA ARG A 607 -23.07 -4.28 71.95
C ARG A 607 -22.78 -3.45 70.69
N GLU A 608 -21.93 -2.43 70.78
CA GLU A 608 -21.59 -1.57 69.63
C GLU A 608 -20.84 -2.34 68.53
N THR A 609 -19.99 -3.29 68.94
CA THR A 609 -19.29 -4.18 68.01
C THR A 609 -20.29 -5.02 67.23
N MET A 610 -21.27 -5.60 67.93
CA MET A 610 -22.33 -6.39 67.31
C MET A 610 -23.20 -5.56 66.36
N GLU A 611 -23.63 -4.37 66.76
CA GLU A 611 -24.47 -3.49 65.92
C GLU A 611 -23.73 -3.01 64.65
N THR A 612 -22.43 -2.69 64.79
CA THR A 612 -21.57 -2.31 63.65
C THR A 612 -21.41 -3.46 62.66
N GLU A 613 -21.17 -4.69 63.14
CA GLU A 613 -21.03 -5.87 62.29
C GLU A 613 -22.35 -6.26 61.59
N VAL A 614 -23.50 -6.07 62.26
CA VAL A 614 -24.81 -6.28 61.63
C VAL A 614 -25.03 -5.29 60.48
N ILE A 615 -24.75 -3.99 60.69
CA ILE A 615 -24.88 -2.97 59.63
C ILE A 615 -23.94 -3.28 58.46
N LYS A 616 -22.70 -3.69 58.71
CA LYS A 616 -21.78 -4.12 57.65
C LYS A 616 -22.35 -5.28 56.83
N LEU A 617 -22.88 -6.32 57.48
CA LEU A 617 -23.49 -7.44 56.74
C LEU A 617 -24.68 -6.99 55.89
N LEU A 618 -25.53 -6.09 56.40
CA LEU A 618 -26.66 -5.54 55.66
C LEU A 618 -26.20 -4.71 54.46
N ILE A 619 -25.23 -3.80 54.65
CA ILE A 619 -24.63 -2.99 53.56
C ILE A 619 -24.07 -3.92 52.49
N HIS A 620 -23.28 -4.92 52.89
CA HIS A 620 -22.65 -5.85 51.95
C HIS A 620 -23.70 -6.66 51.17
N SER A 621 -24.74 -7.16 51.85
CA SER A 621 -25.84 -7.90 51.22
C SER A 621 -26.58 -7.04 50.19
N TYR A 622 -27.01 -5.83 50.58
CA TYR A 622 -27.77 -4.96 49.66
C TYR A 622 -26.91 -4.45 48.50
N PHE A 623 -25.68 -4.02 48.79
CA PHE A 623 -24.77 -3.50 47.76
C PHE A 623 -24.42 -4.56 46.72
N ASN A 624 -24.27 -5.83 47.09
CA ASN A 624 -24.05 -6.91 46.13
C ASN A 624 -25.26 -7.16 45.20
N ILE A 625 -26.49 -6.99 45.69
CA ILE A 625 -27.70 -7.06 44.86
C ILE A 625 -27.66 -5.95 43.81
N VAL A 626 -27.43 -4.71 44.24
CA VAL A 626 -27.35 -3.55 43.34
C VAL A 626 -26.21 -3.72 42.33
N LYS A 627 -25.03 -4.21 42.74
CA LYS A 627 -23.93 -4.52 41.82
C LYS A 627 -24.36 -5.47 40.71
N ARG A 628 -25.07 -6.55 41.06
CA ARG A 628 -25.54 -7.54 40.08
C ARG A 628 -26.58 -6.96 39.12
N GLU A 629 -27.50 -6.13 39.61
CA GLU A 629 -28.47 -5.43 38.75
C GLU A 629 -27.79 -4.43 37.82
N MET A 630 -26.84 -3.65 38.33
CA MET A 630 -26.10 -2.65 37.54
C MET A 630 -25.24 -3.29 36.45
N ILE A 631 -24.62 -4.45 36.72
CA ILE A 631 -23.85 -5.22 35.74
C ILE A 631 -24.71 -5.63 34.53
N ASP A 632 -26.00 -5.88 34.73
CA ASP A 632 -26.93 -6.28 33.66
C ASP A 632 -27.61 -5.06 33.00
N MET A 633 -28.04 -4.08 33.78
CA MET A 633 -28.83 -2.94 33.30
C MET A 633 -28.02 -1.93 32.49
N VAL A 634 -26.75 -1.67 32.85
CA VAL A 634 -25.93 -0.67 32.16
C VAL A 634 -25.58 -1.09 30.73
N PRO A 635 -25.11 -2.33 30.45
CA PRO A 635 -24.93 -2.79 29.08
C PRO A 635 -26.20 -2.71 28.23
N LYS A 636 -27.37 -3.04 28.81
CA LYS A 636 -28.67 -2.93 28.12
C LYS A 636 -29.00 -1.48 27.77
N ALA A 637 -28.77 -0.54 28.68
CA ALA A 637 -28.98 0.89 28.44
C ALA A 637 -28.08 1.43 27.32
N ILE A 638 -26.79 1.07 27.33
CA ILE A 638 -25.82 1.46 26.29
C ILE A 638 -26.20 0.83 24.95
N SER A 639 -26.54 -0.47 24.94
CA SER A 639 -26.93 -1.18 23.72
C SER A 639 -28.16 -0.54 23.07
N LEU A 640 -29.18 -0.20 23.87
CA LEU A 640 -30.41 0.44 23.37
C LEU A 640 -30.14 1.85 22.81
N THR A 641 -29.52 2.71 23.61
CA THR A 641 -29.46 4.16 23.31
C THR A 641 -28.28 4.58 22.44
N LEU A 642 -27.21 3.77 22.39
CA LEU A 642 -26.01 4.07 21.62
C LEU A 642 -25.82 3.08 20.46
N VAL A 643 -25.71 1.78 20.73
CA VAL A 643 -25.33 0.79 19.69
C VAL A 643 -26.46 0.57 18.69
N ASN A 644 -27.65 0.18 19.14
CA ASN A 644 -28.81 -0.08 18.28
C ASN A 644 -29.32 1.22 17.65
N HIS A 645 -29.37 2.31 18.40
CA HIS A 645 -29.70 3.62 17.84
C HIS A 645 -28.74 4.01 16.70
N SER A 646 -27.44 3.75 16.85
CA SER A 646 -26.47 3.96 15.77
C SER A 646 -26.65 3.01 14.59
N LYS A 647 -27.11 1.77 14.83
CA LYS A 647 -27.36 0.80 13.77
C LYS A 647 -28.52 1.22 12.85
N ASP A 648 -29.56 1.79 13.45
CA ASP A 648 -30.82 2.06 12.77
C ASP A 648 -30.88 3.46 12.17
N ASP A 649 -30.42 4.48 12.91
CA ASP A 649 -30.63 5.89 12.54
C ASP A 649 -29.45 6.53 11.81
N LEU A 650 -28.26 5.91 11.82
CA LEU A 650 -27.06 6.47 11.19
C LEU A 650 -27.24 6.70 9.68
N GLN A 651 -27.92 5.77 8.99
CA GLN A 651 -28.20 5.91 7.57
C GLN A 651 -29.07 7.14 7.27
N ARG A 652 -30.08 7.38 8.13
CA ARG A 652 -30.98 8.52 7.98
C ARG A 652 -30.25 9.85 8.18
N GLU A 653 -29.42 9.93 9.22
CA GLU A 653 -28.61 11.13 9.50
C GLU A 653 -27.61 11.42 8.37
N LEU A 654 -26.91 10.39 7.89
CA LEU A 654 -25.96 10.51 6.78
C LEU A 654 -26.63 11.00 5.49
N LEU A 655 -27.82 10.48 5.18
CA LEU A 655 -28.57 10.88 3.99
C LEU A 655 -29.07 12.32 4.13
N GLN A 656 -29.54 12.71 5.31
CA GLN A 656 -29.99 14.08 5.56
C GLN A 656 -28.86 15.11 5.42
N GLU A 657 -27.64 14.81 5.89
CA GLU A 657 -26.53 15.75 5.89
C GLU A 657 -25.67 15.75 4.61
N LEU A 658 -25.53 14.60 3.94
CA LEU A 658 -24.67 14.46 2.76
C LEU A 658 -25.42 14.56 1.43
N TYR A 659 -26.73 14.31 1.41
CA TYR A 659 -27.54 14.31 0.19
C TYR A 659 -28.24 15.67 -0.04
N LYS A 660 -27.51 16.77 0.11
CA LYS A 660 -27.98 18.15 -0.18
C LYS A 660 -27.34 18.63 -1.49
N ALA A 661 -28.15 19.17 -2.40
CA ALA A 661 -27.72 19.59 -3.74
C ALA A 661 -26.50 20.53 -3.72
N ASP A 662 -26.51 21.52 -2.82
CA ASP A 662 -25.44 22.53 -2.73
C ASP A 662 -24.11 21.97 -2.18
N VAL A 663 -24.16 20.84 -1.48
CA VAL A 663 -23.01 20.22 -0.80
C VAL A 663 -22.38 19.12 -1.66
N LEU A 664 -23.19 18.46 -2.51
CA LEU A 664 -22.76 17.34 -3.35
C LEU A 664 -21.61 17.70 -4.29
N ASP A 665 -21.67 18.87 -4.94
CA ASP A 665 -20.65 19.29 -5.92
C ASP A 665 -19.29 19.58 -5.28
N GLU A 666 -19.28 20.06 -4.03
CA GLU A 666 -18.03 20.30 -3.30
C GLU A 666 -17.43 18.99 -2.76
N LEU A 667 -18.28 18.09 -2.25
CA LEU A 667 -17.83 16.82 -1.68
C LEU A 667 -17.28 15.84 -2.73
N LEU A 668 -17.78 15.93 -3.96
CA LEU A 668 -17.40 15.05 -5.07
C LEU A 668 -16.25 15.59 -5.91
N LYS A 669 -15.50 16.56 -5.38
CA LYS A 669 -14.21 16.93 -5.96
C LYS A 669 -13.21 15.79 -5.81
N GLU A 670 -12.76 15.29 -6.95
CA GLU A 670 -11.75 14.26 -7.02
C GLU A 670 -10.37 14.82 -6.67
N SER A 671 -9.51 13.96 -6.13
CA SER A 671 -8.11 14.33 -5.93
C SER A 671 -7.39 14.57 -7.26
N GLU A 672 -6.49 15.56 -7.29
CA GLU A 672 -5.68 15.87 -8.48
C GLU A 672 -4.85 14.67 -8.96
N TYR A 673 -4.38 13.83 -8.02
CA TYR A 673 -3.68 12.59 -8.32
C TYR A 673 -4.55 11.62 -9.13
N VAL A 674 -5.81 11.41 -8.71
CA VAL A 674 -6.75 10.53 -9.42
C VAL A 674 -7.09 11.08 -10.80
N ILE A 675 -7.26 12.39 -10.93
CA ILE A 675 -7.53 13.04 -12.23
C ILE A 675 -6.35 12.85 -13.20
N SER A 676 -5.12 13.13 -12.73
CA SER A 676 -3.91 12.94 -13.53
C SER A 676 -3.75 11.48 -13.94
N ARG A 677 -3.91 10.55 -12.99
CA ARG A 677 -3.78 9.12 -13.24
C ARG A 677 -4.85 8.61 -14.21
N ARG A 678 -6.10 9.06 -14.08
CA ARG A 678 -7.16 8.70 -15.04
C ARG A 678 -6.80 9.18 -16.45
N LYS A 679 -6.29 10.41 -16.59
CA LYS A 679 -5.90 10.95 -17.90
C LYS A 679 -4.78 10.11 -18.55
N GLU A 680 -3.80 9.68 -17.77
CA GLU A 680 -2.76 8.76 -18.23
C GLU A 680 -3.33 7.41 -18.67
N VAL A 681 -4.17 6.80 -17.84
CA VAL A 681 -4.76 5.48 -18.11
C VAL A 681 -5.68 5.54 -19.33
N VAL A 682 -6.48 6.60 -19.49
CA VAL A 682 -7.30 6.82 -20.69
C VAL A 682 -6.45 6.93 -21.94
N SER A 683 -5.36 7.71 -21.90
CA SER A 683 -4.42 7.81 -23.02
C SER A 683 -3.78 6.45 -23.35
N MET A 684 -3.42 5.66 -22.34
CA MET A 684 -2.87 4.31 -22.52
C MET A 684 -3.89 3.34 -23.12
N VAL A 685 -5.13 3.33 -22.63
CA VAL A 685 -6.20 2.50 -23.17
C VAL A 685 -6.50 2.87 -24.62
N GLN A 686 -6.56 4.16 -24.97
CA GLN A 686 -6.75 4.59 -26.36
C GLN A 686 -5.61 4.13 -27.27
N ALA A 687 -4.37 4.21 -26.80
CA ALA A 687 -3.23 3.74 -27.57
C ALA A 687 -3.21 2.21 -27.73
N LEU A 688 -3.52 1.46 -26.67
CA LEU A 688 -3.61 0.00 -26.73
C LEU A 688 -4.75 -0.47 -27.65
N ASN A 689 -5.90 0.21 -27.65
CA ASN A 689 -6.99 -0.07 -28.60
C ASN A 689 -6.54 0.16 -30.06
N LYS A 690 -5.84 1.26 -30.34
CA LYS A 690 -5.25 1.51 -31.68
C LYS A 690 -4.21 0.45 -32.05
N ALA A 691 -3.40 0.02 -31.10
CA ALA A 691 -2.41 -1.04 -31.31
C ALA A 691 -3.08 -2.40 -31.61
N GLU A 692 -4.17 -2.73 -30.91
CA GLU A 692 -4.96 -3.93 -31.16
C GLU A 692 -5.56 -3.92 -32.57
N GLU A 693 -6.11 -2.79 -33.02
CA GLU A 693 -6.63 -2.61 -34.38
C GLU A 693 -5.57 -2.91 -35.46
N TYR A 694 -4.33 -2.49 -35.25
CA TYR A 694 -3.23 -2.76 -36.18
C TYR A 694 -2.76 -4.23 -36.20
N VAL A 695 -3.01 -5.00 -35.14
CA VAL A 695 -2.56 -6.41 -34.99
C VAL A 695 -3.62 -7.41 -35.45
N ILE A 696 -4.84 -6.97 -35.77
CA ILE A 696 -5.94 -7.82 -36.26
C ILE A 696 -5.78 -8.19 -37.75
N ILE A 697 -4.96 -7.45 -38.50
CA ILE A 697 -4.60 -7.70 -39.91
C ILE A 697 -3.45 -8.71 -39.96
#